data_AF-A0AAN6V447-F1
#
_entry.id   AF-A0AAN6V447-F1
#
_cell.length_a   1.000
_cell.length_b   1.000
_cell.length_c   1.000
_cell.angle_alpha   90.00
_cell.angle_beta   90.00
_cell.angle_gamma   90.00
#
_symmetry.space_group_name_H-M   'P 1'
#
loop_
_entity.id
_entity.type
_entity.pdbx_description
1 polymer ?
#
loop_
_entity_poly.entity_id
_entity_poly.type
_entity_poly.pdbx_seq_one_letter_code
_entity_poly.pdbx_strand_id
1 'polypeptide(L)'
;MLPEVGQLHIVNLRLNPSPLSLDYRFPRMACAFTVNIGSTEMQLVDHYIDEPRPLRLGIIGGGLAGVLAGILLPAKVPNLELVIYEKNKDFGGTWLENVYPGVRCDIPSHVYQATFEPKHDWSDQFAHGPEIRAYWQGVARKYDVYRFAKFQHQVDDAAWDAEKGVWRLRVRDLTKGDGQGEAQGEGAVIEDEVDILFTAIGRFNAWQLPDYPGSNEYQGVLRHASHWDPSFDPAGKKVAVIGNGASGIQLVANLQKTVAHLDHYARNKTWIAASWAGDERTLEAQPIPEDKRELFARDPQAYLAFRKELEDKYWRRFSSFLRGSDLSRDLRTQFTDMMRQRLARKPELLEHMVPDFSPNCRRLTPGPGYLEALTADNASYIRTPIRRFTTTGIETEDGEHREVDAIFCATGANSDLVPPFPIRSHGRSLRDLWKQADGNGNGNEGENQEEANTYGYPYTYLGIATPDFPNLFFVHGPHGTGPSGTVPHSVETQLTYLAQLLRKVGREGIKSLSPTRAATDDFQEYADAFFAQTVLADGCIRWYRSTFYNMTILGLCNLAAPGIWGAMNSLGAGGAASPRLVNAANALTFCLMVVSCYLSSALVHYIGIKGALIFGTLGYAPYAAGLYTNNRFGTEWLTLFGAALCGISAGVFWMAEAAIAIAYPEPWNRGKALGYWLTYRLSGQILGGAINLGLNADRDQAGQVSYTVFLVFIALQAAGPVVGLFLNSPGKVERKDGKKVSLEIVRDPWFEIGQTTRLFFTREFLLIVLFIGQAVFSEAVFFTYLALWFSVRARALGSFLSGIVAVIAGNILGHWLDRTKIALKTRARGAFWTLIVLQGAWWLWATVLVTRFHRTRDSFDWTSPGFGSAFAVFLFLTLGFQVNYLFLYFIIHNLSRDEAEVIRYAALLRGTESAWQALSYGLTSLTVFGEVGGVYMNFGLWAVAVFPAWLVVKHFGAQKDQTALDQDTPIRQDRNSYQSNTKT
;
A
#
# COMPACT_ATOMS: atom_id res chain seq x y z
N MET A 1 4.55 -34.08 5.71
CA MET A 1 5.22 -34.04 7.02
C MET A 1 4.42 -33.08 7.89
N LEU A 2 3.70 -33.60 8.86
CA LEU A 2 2.97 -32.80 9.86
C LEU A 2 3.99 -32.33 10.91
N PRO A 3 4.05 -31.05 11.28
CA PRO A 3 4.75 -30.64 12.49
C PRO A 3 3.87 -30.87 13.72
N GLU A 4 4.51 -31.30 14.79
CA GLU A 4 3.94 -31.50 16.12
C GLU A 4 3.26 -30.22 16.63
N VAL A 5 2.09 -30.42 17.24
CA VAL A 5 1.27 -29.39 17.88
C VAL A 5 2.01 -28.85 19.11
N GLY A 6 2.37 -27.57 19.07
CA GLY A 6 2.94 -26.82 20.18
C GLY A 6 1.99 -26.77 21.38
N GLN A 7 2.60 -26.86 22.57
CA GLN A 7 1.97 -27.01 23.87
C GLN A 7 0.91 -25.93 24.17
N LEU A 8 -0.34 -26.38 24.40
CA LEU A 8 -1.29 -25.66 25.23
C LEU A 8 -0.75 -25.59 26.67
N HIS A 9 -0.77 -24.42 27.28
CA HIS A 9 -0.55 -24.28 28.72
C HIS A 9 -1.73 -24.90 29.48
N ILE A 10 -1.56 -26.17 29.84
CA ILE A 10 -2.38 -26.87 30.83
C ILE A 10 -1.62 -26.80 32.15
N VAL A 11 -2.10 -25.99 33.09
CA VAL A 11 -1.63 -26.06 34.48
C VAL A 11 -2.33 -27.24 35.14
N ASN A 12 -1.63 -28.38 35.25
CA ASN A 12 -2.06 -29.53 36.03
C ASN A 12 -0.96 -29.88 37.03
N LEU A 13 -1.23 -29.63 38.32
CA LEU A 13 -0.39 -30.05 39.43
C LEU A 13 -0.46 -31.58 39.57
N ARG A 14 0.64 -32.27 39.24
CA ARG A 14 0.84 -33.69 39.58
C ARG A 14 1.39 -33.80 41.00
N LEU A 15 0.64 -34.46 41.88
CA LEU A 15 1.20 -35.09 43.08
C LEU A 15 1.45 -36.58 42.78
N ASN A 16 2.68 -37.01 43.05
CA ASN A 16 3.16 -38.38 42.88
C ASN A 16 2.86 -39.18 44.17
N PRO A 17 2.37 -40.44 44.10
CA PRO A 17 2.11 -41.23 45.30
C PRO A 17 3.26 -42.20 45.65
N SER A 18 3.17 -42.73 46.88
CA SER A 18 3.79 -43.96 47.44
C SER A 18 4.87 -43.75 48.52
N PRO A 19 5.13 -44.74 49.39
CA PRO A 19 4.42 -44.88 50.66
C PRO A 19 5.36 -45.07 51.87
N LEU A 20 5.00 -44.58 53.05
CA LEU A 20 5.70 -44.92 54.28
C LEU A 20 4.70 -45.24 55.38
N SER A 21 4.60 -46.54 55.65
CA SER A 21 3.99 -47.11 56.85
C SER A 21 4.82 -46.71 58.07
N LEU A 22 4.22 -45.98 59.01
CA LEU A 22 4.73 -45.88 60.36
C LEU A 22 3.56 -45.87 61.33
N ASP A 23 3.46 -47.01 62.00
CA ASP A 23 2.53 -47.33 63.07
C ASP A 23 2.99 -46.59 64.33
N TYR A 24 2.27 -45.54 64.73
CA TYR A 24 2.49 -44.87 66.01
C TYR A 24 1.16 -44.71 66.74
N ARG A 25 1.00 -45.52 67.80
CA ARG A 25 -0.05 -45.38 68.80
C ARG A 25 0.29 -44.21 69.73
N PHE A 26 -0.64 -43.26 69.87
CA PHE A 26 -0.75 -42.44 71.08
C PHE A 26 -2.19 -42.52 71.62
N PRO A 27 -2.37 -42.38 72.94
CA PRO A 27 -3.58 -42.75 73.66
C PRO A 27 -4.69 -41.71 73.51
N ARG A 28 -5.93 -42.19 73.62
CA ARG A 28 -7.16 -41.41 73.61
C ARG A 28 -7.11 -40.29 74.65
N MET A 29 -6.91 -39.06 74.18
CA MET A 29 -7.34 -37.86 74.87
C MET A 29 -8.56 -37.34 74.12
N ALA A 30 -9.72 -37.39 74.78
CA ALA A 30 -10.96 -36.85 74.24
C ALA A 30 -10.84 -35.33 74.14
N CYS A 31 -10.36 -34.84 72.99
CA CYS A 31 -10.58 -33.48 72.55
C CYS A 31 -11.74 -33.54 71.55
N ALA A 32 -12.91 -33.09 71.97
CA ALA A 32 -13.99 -32.78 71.05
C ALA A 32 -13.55 -31.56 70.21
N PHE A 33 -12.79 -31.82 69.14
CA PHE A 33 -12.67 -30.85 68.06
C PHE A 33 -13.96 -30.95 67.25
N THR A 34 -14.91 -30.08 67.56
CA THR A 34 -15.92 -29.69 66.59
C THR A 34 -15.16 -28.99 65.47
N VAL A 35 -14.77 -29.73 64.42
CA VAL A 35 -14.32 -29.12 63.19
C VAL A 35 -15.55 -28.42 62.64
N ASN A 36 -15.62 -27.11 62.84
CA ASN A 36 -16.51 -26.27 62.09
C ASN A 36 -15.97 -26.28 60.67
N ILE A 37 -16.38 -27.29 59.88
CA ILE A 37 -16.18 -27.29 58.44
C ILE A 37 -17.05 -26.12 57.99
N GLY A 38 -16.46 -24.92 57.91
CA GLY A 38 -17.12 -23.76 57.36
C GLY A 38 -17.79 -24.19 56.07
N SER A 39 -19.07 -23.86 55.91
CA SER A 39 -19.88 -24.28 54.78
C SER A 39 -19.12 -23.98 53.49
N THR A 40 -18.61 -25.04 52.85
CA THR A 40 -17.99 -24.91 51.54
C THR A 40 -19.10 -24.59 50.54
N GLU A 41 -19.00 -23.45 49.85
CA GLU A 41 -19.90 -23.12 48.73
C GLU A 41 -19.64 -24.02 47.51
N MET A 42 -18.55 -24.80 47.50
CA MET A 42 -18.24 -25.74 46.43
C MET A 42 -19.25 -26.90 46.43
N GLN A 43 -20.14 -26.89 45.44
CA GLN A 43 -21.03 -28.01 45.14
C GLN A 43 -20.26 -29.07 44.34
N LEU A 44 -20.24 -30.31 44.84
CA LEU A 44 -19.77 -31.44 44.06
C LEU A 44 -20.83 -31.79 43.01
N VAL A 45 -20.40 -31.91 41.75
CA VAL A 45 -21.28 -32.25 40.65
C VAL A 45 -21.33 -33.78 40.53
N ASP A 46 -22.51 -34.37 40.70
CA ASP A 46 -22.73 -35.82 40.65
C ASP A 46 -22.95 -36.28 39.19
N HIS A 47 -21.85 -36.53 38.47
CA HIS A 47 -21.85 -37.09 37.10
C HIS A 47 -20.64 -38.01 36.88
N TYR A 48 -20.71 -38.87 35.85
CA TYR A 48 -19.61 -39.77 35.51
C TYR A 48 -18.48 -39.01 34.80
N ILE A 49 -17.22 -39.41 35.02
CA ILE A 49 -16.05 -38.76 34.41
C ILE A 49 -16.07 -38.73 32.87
N ASP A 50 -16.77 -39.69 32.24
CA ASP A 50 -16.90 -39.79 30.79
C ASP A 50 -18.20 -39.16 30.24
N GLU A 51 -19.07 -38.64 31.12
CA GLU A 51 -20.31 -37.98 30.73
C GLU A 51 -20.03 -36.56 30.23
N PRO A 52 -20.19 -36.28 28.92
CA PRO A 52 -19.91 -34.95 28.39
C PRO A 52 -20.97 -33.96 28.87
N ARG A 53 -20.55 -32.77 29.34
CA ARG A 53 -21.49 -31.70 29.68
C ARG A 53 -22.33 -31.33 28.45
N PRO A 54 -23.64 -31.07 28.62
CA PRO A 54 -24.44 -30.48 27.55
C PRO A 54 -23.84 -29.16 27.07
N LEU A 55 -23.89 -28.93 25.76
CA LEU A 55 -23.43 -27.68 25.13
C LEU A 55 -24.57 -27.06 24.34
N ARG A 56 -24.82 -25.77 24.56
CA ARG A 56 -25.74 -24.97 23.75
C ARG A 56 -24.96 -24.15 22.73
N LEU A 57 -25.22 -24.39 21.44
CA LEU A 57 -24.55 -23.73 20.32
C LEU A 57 -25.53 -22.83 19.56
N GLY A 58 -25.21 -21.54 19.48
CA GLY A 58 -25.87 -20.59 18.60
C GLY A 58 -25.13 -20.49 17.26
N ILE A 59 -25.87 -20.56 16.14
CA ILE A 59 -25.33 -20.33 14.80
C ILE A 59 -26.05 -19.14 14.17
N ILE A 60 -25.29 -18.16 13.68
CA ILE A 60 -25.84 -17.00 12.98
C ILE A 60 -25.70 -17.21 11.47
N GLY A 61 -26.82 -17.46 10.79
CA GLY A 61 -26.91 -17.65 9.34
C GLY A 61 -27.32 -19.07 8.93
N GLY A 62 -28.31 -19.15 8.05
CA GLY A 62 -28.91 -20.35 7.46
C GLY A 62 -28.58 -20.53 5.97
N GLY A 63 -27.39 -20.10 5.54
CA GLY A 63 -26.82 -20.46 4.25
C GLY A 63 -26.29 -21.90 4.22
N LEU A 64 -25.55 -22.27 3.17
CA LEU A 64 -24.95 -23.61 3.06
C LEU A 64 -24.11 -23.98 4.30
N ALA A 65 -23.42 -23.01 4.91
CA ALA A 65 -22.61 -23.23 6.10
C ALA A 65 -23.46 -23.55 7.35
N GLY A 66 -24.56 -22.82 7.56
CA GLY A 66 -25.52 -23.11 8.63
C GLY A 66 -26.21 -24.47 8.44
N VAL A 67 -26.61 -24.79 7.21
CA VAL A 67 -27.21 -26.09 6.86
C VAL A 67 -26.21 -27.22 7.16
N LEU A 68 -24.98 -27.13 6.67
CA LEU A 68 -23.96 -28.14 6.93
C LEU A 68 -23.63 -28.26 8.42
N ALA A 69 -23.61 -27.15 9.17
CA ALA A 69 -23.39 -27.16 10.61
C ALA A 69 -24.53 -27.89 11.35
N GLY A 70 -25.78 -27.62 10.97
CA GLY A 70 -26.96 -28.30 11.53
C GLY A 70 -27.04 -29.79 11.24
N ILE A 71 -26.31 -30.28 10.22
CA ILE A 71 -26.20 -31.70 9.90
C ILE A 71 -25.02 -32.34 10.64
N LEU A 72 -23.83 -31.75 10.48
CA LEU A 72 -22.59 -32.38 10.91
C LEU A 72 -22.36 -32.29 12.42
N LEU A 73 -22.74 -31.19 13.06
CA LEU A 73 -22.43 -30.99 14.47
C LEU A 73 -23.27 -31.88 15.40
N PRO A 74 -24.61 -31.97 15.27
CA PRO A 74 -25.40 -32.87 16.11
C PRO A 74 -25.02 -34.34 15.93
N ALA A 75 -24.57 -34.73 14.74
CA ALA A 75 -24.11 -36.09 14.47
C ALA A 75 -22.72 -36.40 15.07
N LYS A 76 -21.89 -35.38 15.32
CA LYS A 76 -20.50 -35.54 15.76
C LYS A 76 -20.26 -35.16 17.22
N VAL A 77 -21.16 -34.39 17.84
CA VAL A 77 -21.02 -33.84 19.20
C VAL A 77 -22.19 -34.34 20.07
N PRO A 78 -21.94 -35.22 21.06
CA PRO A 78 -22.97 -35.67 21.98
C PRO A 78 -23.55 -34.52 22.81
N ASN A 79 -24.83 -34.63 23.21
CA ASN A 79 -25.53 -33.67 24.08
C ASN A 79 -25.48 -32.20 23.60
N LEU A 80 -25.46 -31.98 22.28
CA LEU A 80 -25.46 -30.65 21.67
C LEU A 80 -26.90 -30.14 21.50
N GLU A 81 -27.25 -29.06 22.20
CA GLU A 81 -28.42 -28.24 21.92
C GLU A 81 -28.05 -27.19 20.88
N LEU A 82 -28.77 -27.15 19.76
CA LEU A 82 -28.43 -26.30 18.61
C LEU A 82 -29.59 -25.35 18.27
N VAL A 83 -29.27 -24.07 18.07
CA VAL A 83 -30.18 -23.07 17.50
C VAL A 83 -29.52 -22.34 16.33
N ILE A 84 -30.25 -22.14 15.24
CA ILE A 84 -29.81 -21.40 14.05
C ILE A 84 -30.69 -20.18 13.88
N TYR A 85 -30.11 -18.98 13.93
CA TYR A 85 -30.80 -17.71 13.66
C TYR A 85 -30.59 -17.29 12.21
N GLU A 86 -31.68 -17.17 11.44
CA GLU A 86 -31.68 -16.77 10.03
C GLU A 86 -32.62 -15.58 9.82
N LYS A 87 -32.10 -14.47 9.28
CA LYS A 87 -32.88 -13.25 9.01
C LYS A 87 -33.90 -13.46 7.89
N ASN A 88 -33.63 -14.38 6.98
CA ASN A 88 -34.51 -14.69 5.87
C ASN A 88 -35.65 -15.63 6.28
N LYS A 89 -36.64 -15.75 5.41
CA LYS A 89 -37.84 -16.60 5.61
C LYS A 89 -37.61 -18.10 5.42
N ASP A 90 -36.45 -18.51 4.92
CA ASP A 90 -36.10 -19.90 4.65
C ASP A 90 -34.56 -20.03 4.57
N PHE A 91 -34.06 -21.26 4.47
CA PHE A 91 -32.65 -21.53 4.20
C PHE A 91 -32.27 -21.20 2.75
N GLY A 92 -31.00 -20.89 2.55
CA GLY A 92 -30.39 -20.69 1.23
C GLY A 92 -29.34 -19.59 1.18
N GLY A 93 -29.34 -18.67 2.15
CA GLY A 93 -28.38 -17.58 2.26
C GLY A 93 -28.24 -16.80 0.94
N THR A 94 -27.03 -16.76 0.38
CA THR A 94 -26.73 -16.09 -0.89
C THR A 94 -27.65 -16.52 -2.03
N TRP A 95 -28.04 -17.79 -2.12
CA TRP A 95 -28.91 -18.32 -3.18
C TRP A 95 -30.40 -18.01 -2.95
N LEU A 96 -30.76 -17.56 -1.75
CA LEU A 96 -32.09 -17.06 -1.45
C LEU A 96 -32.20 -15.57 -1.77
N GLU A 97 -31.18 -14.77 -1.42
CA GLU A 97 -31.18 -13.31 -1.67
C GLU A 97 -30.86 -12.96 -3.13
N ASN A 98 -29.93 -13.65 -3.77
CA ASN A 98 -29.52 -13.34 -5.15
C ASN A 98 -30.41 -14.11 -6.14
N VAL A 99 -31.46 -13.45 -6.62
CA VAL A 99 -32.42 -13.99 -7.60
C VAL A 99 -32.49 -13.18 -8.90
N TYR A 100 -31.47 -12.37 -9.17
CA TYR A 100 -31.39 -11.57 -10.38
C TYR A 100 -31.18 -12.41 -11.65
N PRO A 101 -31.55 -11.91 -12.84
CA PRO A 101 -31.39 -12.62 -14.11
C PRO A 101 -29.95 -13.07 -14.34
N GLY A 102 -29.77 -14.36 -14.62
CA GLY A 102 -28.46 -14.94 -14.92
C GLY A 102 -27.69 -15.49 -13.73
N VAL A 103 -28.16 -15.30 -12.49
CA VAL A 103 -27.50 -15.80 -11.27
C VAL A 103 -27.21 -17.30 -11.35
N ARG A 104 -25.93 -17.66 -11.26
CA ARG A 104 -25.44 -19.04 -11.38
C ARG A 104 -24.12 -19.24 -10.64
N CYS A 105 -23.75 -20.50 -10.41
CA CYS A 105 -22.48 -20.84 -9.78
C CYS A 105 -21.30 -20.71 -10.75
N ASP A 106 -20.16 -20.28 -10.20
CA ASP A 106 -18.90 -20.18 -10.93
C ASP A 106 -18.06 -21.47 -10.90
N ILE A 107 -18.60 -22.59 -10.42
CA ILE A 107 -17.96 -23.90 -10.48
C ILE A 107 -19.00 -24.94 -10.88
N PRO A 108 -18.60 -26.10 -11.42
CA PRO A 108 -19.54 -27.14 -11.81
C PRO A 108 -20.42 -27.59 -10.63
N SER A 109 -21.71 -27.77 -10.89
CA SER A 109 -22.72 -28.11 -9.88
C SER A 109 -22.36 -29.38 -9.08
N HIS A 110 -21.72 -30.34 -9.75
CA HIS A 110 -21.22 -31.60 -9.22
C HIS A 110 -20.20 -31.47 -8.08
N VAL A 111 -19.55 -30.31 -7.96
CA VAL A 111 -18.59 -30.00 -6.89
C VAL A 111 -19.06 -28.83 -6.00
N TYR A 112 -20.21 -28.22 -6.33
CA TYR A 112 -20.90 -27.25 -5.47
C TYR A 112 -22.07 -27.91 -4.71
N GLN A 113 -21.78 -29.01 -4.04
CA GLN A 113 -22.75 -29.82 -3.29
C GLN A 113 -22.07 -30.47 -2.09
N ALA A 114 -22.84 -30.97 -1.12
CA ALA A 114 -22.29 -31.70 0.02
C ALA A 114 -21.55 -32.97 -0.46
N THR A 115 -20.43 -33.31 0.19
CA THR A 115 -19.65 -34.49 -0.22
C THR A 115 -20.39 -35.79 0.09
N PHE A 116 -21.17 -35.80 1.17
CA PHE A 116 -21.95 -36.93 1.65
C PHE A 116 -23.36 -37.04 1.05
N GLU A 117 -23.85 -36.01 0.34
CA GLU A 117 -25.18 -36.00 -0.30
C GLU A 117 -25.10 -35.57 -1.78
N PRO A 118 -24.53 -36.42 -2.66
CA PRO A 118 -24.50 -36.17 -4.10
C PRO A 118 -25.90 -36.05 -4.72
N LYS A 119 -26.14 -35.00 -5.50
CA LYS A 119 -27.23 -34.91 -6.49
C LYS A 119 -26.75 -35.45 -7.84
N HIS A 120 -27.48 -36.38 -8.44
CA HIS A 120 -27.07 -37.10 -9.67
C HIS A 120 -27.70 -36.53 -10.96
N ASP A 121 -28.72 -35.69 -10.81
CA ASP A 121 -29.62 -35.22 -11.87
C ASP A 121 -29.55 -33.69 -12.03
N TRP A 122 -28.37 -33.09 -11.86
CA TRP A 122 -28.16 -31.66 -12.12
C TRP A 122 -28.62 -31.30 -13.54
N SER A 123 -29.42 -30.23 -13.68
CA SER A 123 -29.96 -29.84 -14.99
C SER A 123 -28.91 -29.26 -15.93
N ASP A 124 -27.87 -28.65 -15.36
CA ASP A 124 -26.79 -27.96 -16.07
C ASP A 124 -25.44 -28.20 -15.39
N GLN A 125 -24.37 -28.21 -16.19
CA GLN A 125 -23.00 -28.22 -15.68
C GLN A 125 -22.75 -27.07 -14.70
N PHE A 126 -23.32 -25.88 -14.95
CA PHE A 126 -23.26 -24.70 -14.08
C PHE A 126 -24.68 -24.27 -13.68
N ALA A 127 -25.23 -24.93 -12.66
CA ALA A 127 -26.61 -24.75 -12.26
C ALA A 127 -26.95 -23.30 -11.90
N HIS A 128 -28.16 -22.90 -12.29
CA HIS A 128 -28.74 -21.62 -11.93
C HIS A 128 -29.07 -21.57 -10.44
N GLY A 129 -29.12 -20.36 -9.89
CA GLY A 129 -29.38 -20.14 -8.46
C GLY A 129 -30.59 -20.89 -7.88
N PRO A 130 -31.75 -20.97 -8.56
CA PRO A 130 -32.91 -21.69 -8.05
C PRO A 130 -32.69 -23.18 -7.81
N GLU A 131 -31.96 -23.88 -8.70
CA GLU A 131 -31.68 -25.32 -8.53
C GLU A 131 -30.71 -25.55 -7.35
N ILE A 132 -29.72 -24.69 -7.19
CA ILE A 132 -28.77 -24.73 -6.07
C ILE A 132 -29.49 -24.47 -4.74
N ARG A 133 -30.37 -23.46 -4.70
CA ARG A 133 -31.23 -23.19 -3.54
C ARG A 133 -32.08 -24.40 -3.20
N ALA A 134 -32.75 -24.98 -4.20
CA ALA A 134 -33.60 -26.16 -4.01
C ALA A 134 -32.82 -27.37 -3.48
N TYR A 135 -31.59 -27.57 -3.97
CA TYR A 135 -30.68 -28.60 -3.46
C TYR A 135 -30.41 -28.41 -1.96
N TRP A 136 -29.90 -27.24 -1.54
CA TRP A 136 -29.56 -27.03 -0.12
C TRP A 136 -30.77 -27.07 0.82
N GLN A 137 -31.93 -26.58 0.37
CA GLN A 137 -33.18 -26.73 1.12
C GLN A 137 -33.63 -28.19 1.21
N GLY A 138 -33.50 -28.95 0.11
CA GLY A 138 -33.79 -30.38 0.09
C GLY A 138 -32.92 -31.16 1.06
N VAL A 139 -31.61 -30.88 1.08
CA VAL A 139 -30.65 -31.45 2.05
C VAL A 139 -31.05 -31.06 3.48
N ALA A 140 -31.38 -29.80 3.74
CA ALA A 140 -31.82 -29.35 5.06
C ALA A 140 -33.10 -30.06 5.54
N ARG A 141 -34.07 -30.32 4.65
CA ARG A 141 -35.28 -31.10 4.97
C ARG A 141 -34.96 -32.56 5.23
N LYS A 142 -34.12 -33.19 4.39
CA LYS A 142 -33.73 -34.60 4.51
C LYS A 142 -33.11 -34.93 5.87
N TYR A 143 -32.30 -34.01 6.39
CA TYR A 143 -31.61 -34.17 7.67
C TYR A 143 -32.29 -33.43 8.83
N ASP A 144 -33.54 -33.00 8.67
CA ASP A 144 -34.36 -32.38 9.72
C ASP A 144 -33.69 -31.14 10.37
N VAL A 145 -32.95 -30.36 9.59
CA VAL A 145 -32.23 -29.17 10.08
C VAL A 145 -33.19 -28.03 10.43
N TYR A 146 -34.37 -28.00 9.81
CA TYR A 146 -35.40 -26.98 10.04
C TYR A 146 -35.84 -26.89 11.51
N ARG A 147 -35.77 -27.98 12.28
CA ARG A 147 -36.13 -27.98 13.70
C ARG A 147 -35.24 -27.07 14.56
N PHE A 148 -34.01 -26.81 14.12
CA PHE A 148 -33.06 -25.97 14.83
C PHE A 148 -33.21 -24.48 14.47
N ALA A 149 -33.95 -24.16 13.41
CA ALA A 149 -33.97 -22.82 12.83
C ALA A 149 -35.04 -21.91 13.44
N LYS A 150 -34.66 -20.65 13.63
CA LYS A 150 -35.53 -19.51 13.86
C LYS A 150 -35.40 -18.59 12.65
N PHE A 151 -36.37 -18.66 11.74
CA PHE A 151 -36.42 -17.82 10.55
C PHE A 151 -36.99 -16.45 10.88
N GLN A 152 -36.66 -15.46 10.05
CA GLN A 152 -37.02 -14.06 10.29
C GLN A 152 -36.54 -13.57 11.66
N HIS A 153 -35.41 -14.10 12.15
CA HIS A 153 -34.79 -13.70 13.40
C HIS A 153 -33.38 -13.19 13.10
N GLN A 154 -33.17 -11.89 13.29
CA GLN A 154 -31.89 -11.22 13.04
C GLN A 154 -31.13 -11.02 14.35
N VAL A 155 -29.87 -11.44 14.41
CA VAL A 155 -28.99 -11.12 15.54
C VAL A 155 -28.43 -9.71 15.37
N ASP A 156 -28.69 -8.84 16.36
CA ASP A 156 -28.30 -7.43 16.34
C ASP A 156 -27.11 -7.12 17.25
N ASP A 157 -26.86 -7.94 18.27
CA ASP A 157 -25.72 -7.83 19.20
C ASP A 157 -25.40 -9.19 19.83
N ALA A 158 -24.13 -9.44 20.12
CA ALA A 158 -23.67 -10.59 20.88
C ALA A 158 -22.62 -10.15 21.92
N ALA A 159 -22.85 -10.43 23.20
CA ALA A 159 -21.97 -10.00 24.29
C ALA A 159 -21.51 -11.19 25.15
N TRP A 160 -20.19 -11.28 25.37
CA TRP A 160 -19.59 -12.33 26.21
C TRP A 160 -19.76 -12.01 27.70
N ASP A 161 -20.32 -12.97 28.44
CA ASP A 161 -20.37 -12.98 29.89
C ASP A 161 -19.27 -13.90 30.44
N ALA A 162 -18.20 -13.31 30.98
CA ALA A 162 -17.05 -14.04 31.48
C ALA A 162 -17.33 -14.81 32.79
N GLU A 163 -18.28 -14.33 33.60
CA GLU A 163 -18.65 -14.96 34.86
C GLU A 163 -19.44 -16.24 34.60
N LYS A 164 -20.41 -16.20 33.69
CA LYS A 164 -21.17 -17.40 33.29
C LYS A 164 -20.45 -18.27 32.25
N GLY A 165 -19.62 -17.68 31.40
CA GLY A 165 -18.97 -18.37 30.28
C GLY A 165 -19.90 -18.59 29.09
N VAL A 166 -20.81 -17.64 28.82
CA VAL A 166 -21.81 -17.71 27.74
C VAL A 166 -21.83 -16.44 26.91
N TRP A 167 -22.30 -16.56 25.66
CA TRP A 167 -22.66 -15.44 24.80
C TRP A 167 -24.14 -15.09 25.01
N ARG A 168 -24.42 -13.85 25.36
CA ARG A 168 -25.76 -13.26 25.39
C ARG A 168 -26.07 -12.64 24.03
N LEU A 169 -27.14 -13.08 23.39
CA LEU A 169 -27.56 -12.66 22.06
C LEU A 169 -28.79 -11.77 22.15
N ARG A 170 -28.78 -10.67 21.40
CA ARG A 170 -29.96 -9.84 21.15
C ARG A 170 -30.52 -10.17 19.78
N VAL A 171 -31.69 -10.80 19.74
CA VAL A 171 -32.32 -11.31 18.51
C VAL A 171 -33.61 -10.55 18.23
N ARG A 172 -33.72 -9.91 17.07
CA ARG A 172 -34.91 -9.20 16.61
C ARG A 172 -35.80 -10.11 15.78
N ASP A 173 -37.08 -10.18 16.15
CA ASP A 173 -38.12 -10.84 15.37
C ASP A 173 -38.62 -9.90 14.24
N LEU A 174 -38.36 -10.29 13.00
CA LEU A 174 -38.73 -9.55 11.78
C LEU A 174 -40.16 -9.85 11.30
N THR A 175 -40.91 -10.75 11.95
CA THR A 175 -42.30 -11.06 11.58
C THR A 175 -43.31 -10.01 12.06
N LYS A 176 -42.92 -9.18 13.04
CA LYS A 176 -43.80 -8.20 13.72
C LYS A 176 -43.55 -6.75 13.31
N GLY A 177 -42.79 -6.51 12.23
CA GLY A 177 -42.55 -5.18 11.67
C GLY A 177 -43.38 -4.92 10.41
N ASP A 178 -43.74 -3.66 10.17
CA ASP A 178 -44.60 -3.20 9.09
C ASP A 178 -43.99 -3.41 7.69
N GLY A 179 -44.01 -4.63 7.16
CA GLY A 179 -44.11 -4.98 5.73
C GLY A 179 -43.12 -4.42 4.70
N GLN A 180 -42.18 -3.54 5.06
CA GLN A 180 -41.22 -2.90 4.16
C GLN A 180 -39.82 -3.22 4.67
N GLY A 181 -39.01 -3.84 3.81
CA GLY A 181 -37.71 -4.44 4.10
C GLY A 181 -36.59 -3.46 4.46
N GLU A 182 -36.88 -2.42 5.23
CA GLU A 182 -35.89 -1.57 5.87
C GLU A 182 -35.56 -2.13 7.25
N ALA A 183 -34.27 -2.36 7.51
CA ALA A 183 -33.73 -2.91 8.76
C ALA A 183 -33.89 -2.00 10.00
N GLN A 184 -34.84 -1.05 9.96
CA GLN A 184 -35.08 -0.01 10.97
C GLN A 184 -36.42 -0.17 11.72
N GLY A 185 -37.20 -1.23 11.46
CA GLY A 185 -38.44 -1.48 12.20
C GLY A 185 -38.24 -1.93 13.66
N GLU A 186 -39.15 -1.49 14.54
CA GLU A 186 -39.29 -1.82 15.98
C GLU A 186 -39.74 -3.27 16.21
N GLY A 187 -39.04 -4.26 15.67
CA GLY A 187 -39.32 -5.67 15.94
C GLY A 187 -39.11 -6.03 17.42
N ALA A 188 -39.92 -6.95 17.96
CA ALA A 188 -39.75 -7.45 19.32
C ALA A 188 -38.36 -8.09 19.49
N VAL A 189 -37.67 -7.72 20.57
CA VAL A 189 -36.31 -8.19 20.87
C VAL A 189 -36.39 -9.35 21.87
N ILE A 190 -35.71 -10.45 21.55
CA ILE A 190 -35.56 -11.65 22.36
C ILE A 190 -34.11 -11.73 22.82
N GLU A 191 -33.90 -11.99 24.10
CA GLU A 191 -32.58 -12.33 24.65
C GLU A 191 -32.41 -13.84 24.71
N ASP A 192 -31.24 -14.34 24.30
CA ASP A 192 -30.88 -15.77 24.39
C ASP A 192 -29.44 -15.92 24.90
N GLU A 193 -29.13 -17.03 25.57
CA GLU A 193 -27.79 -17.35 26.06
C GLU A 193 -27.30 -18.65 25.41
N VAL A 194 -26.04 -18.68 24.95
CA VAL A 194 -25.41 -19.88 24.34
C VAL A 194 -23.98 -20.08 24.86
N ASP A 195 -23.54 -21.31 25.08
CA ASP A 195 -22.15 -21.61 25.48
C ASP A 195 -21.14 -21.22 24.39
N ILE A 196 -21.51 -21.50 23.14
CA ILE A 196 -20.68 -21.37 21.95
C ILE A 196 -21.43 -20.59 20.88
N LEU A 197 -20.73 -19.71 20.15
CA LEU A 197 -21.29 -18.93 19.06
C LEU A 197 -20.53 -19.15 17.75
N PHE A 198 -21.23 -19.58 16.71
CA PHE A 198 -20.68 -19.69 15.35
C PHE A 198 -21.26 -18.60 14.46
N THR A 199 -20.39 -17.89 13.75
CA THR A 199 -20.78 -16.99 12.67
C THR A 199 -20.73 -17.74 11.34
N ALA A 200 -21.89 -17.87 10.69
CA ALA A 200 -22.09 -18.50 9.38
C ALA A 200 -22.78 -17.52 8.39
N ILE A 201 -22.53 -16.22 8.58
CA ILE A 201 -23.23 -15.11 7.91
C ILE A 201 -22.88 -14.95 6.42
N GLY A 202 -21.81 -15.60 5.96
CA GLY A 202 -21.35 -15.54 4.57
C GLY A 202 -20.71 -14.19 4.20
N ARG A 203 -20.27 -14.08 2.93
CA ARG A 203 -19.52 -12.91 2.42
C ARG A 203 -20.38 -11.93 1.62
N PHE A 204 -21.56 -12.36 1.16
CA PHE A 204 -22.32 -11.66 0.11
C PHE A 204 -23.71 -11.19 0.52
N ASN A 205 -24.07 -11.28 1.82
CA ASN A 205 -25.44 -11.03 2.30
C ASN A 205 -25.63 -9.66 2.98
N ALA A 206 -24.54 -8.90 3.19
CA ALA A 206 -24.54 -7.55 3.74
C ALA A 206 -24.28 -6.52 2.62
N TRP A 207 -25.24 -6.41 1.69
CA TRP A 207 -25.18 -5.46 0.59
C TRP A 207 -25.75 -4.10 1.01
N GLN A 208 -25.32 -3.04 0.32
CA GLN A 208 -25.83 -1.69 0.48
C GLN A 208 -25.89 -1.00 -0.90
N LEU A 209 -26.84 -0.06 -1.05
CA LEU A 209 -26.84 0.82 -2.20
C LEU A 209 -25.64 1.78 -2.12
N PRO A 210 -25.06 2.18 -3.26
CA PRO A 210 -24.02 3.20 -3.27
C PRO A 210 -24.58 4.55 -2.82
N ASP A 211 -23.83 5.26 -1.99
CA ASP A 211 -24.17 6.59 -1.53
C ASP A 211 -23.79 7.64 -2.58
N TYR A 212 -24.77 8.09 -3.36
CA TYR A 212 -24.65 9.18 -4.32
C TYR A 212 -25.66 10.29 -4.01
N PRO A 213 -25.28 11.57 -4.17
CA PRO A 213 -26.23 12.67 -4.08
C PRO A 213 -27.41 12.47 -5.03
N GLY A 214 -28.63 12.81 -4.59
CA GLY A 214 -29.86 12.67 -5.38
C GLY A 214 -30.40 11.24 -5.52
N SER A 215 -29.79 10.23 -4.90
CA SER A 215 -30.27 8.83 -4.95
C SER A 215 -31.70 8.68 -4.42
N ASN A 216 -32.06 9.42 -3.37
CA ASN A 216 -33.41 9.47 -2.79
C ASN A 216 -34.43 10.26 -3.64
N GLU A 217 -33.98 11.01 -4.65
CA GLU A 217 -34.84 11.83 -5.52
C GLU A 217 -35.24 11.09 -6.82
N TYR A 218 -34.52 10.03 -7.18
CA TYR A 218 -34.76 9.27 -8.40
C TYR A 218 -36.14 8.59 -8.37
N GLN A 219 -36.95 8.84 -9.40
CA GLN A 219 -38.35 8.39 -9.47
C GLN A 219 -38.51 7.01 -10.14
N GLY A 220 -37.44 6.49 -10.77
CA GLY A 220 -37.44 5.17 -11.39
C GLY A 220 -37.13 4.05 -10.39
N VAL A 221 -36.90 2.83 -10.90
CA VAL A 221 -36.60 1.67 -10.05
C VAL A 221 -35.12 1.69 -9.65
N LEU A 222 -34.79 1.99 -8.39
CA LEU A 222 -33.44 1.87 -7.85
C LEU A 222 -33.34 0.67 -6.90
N ARG A 223 -32.54 -0.34 -7.25
CA ARG A 223 -32.36 -1.54 -6.41
C ARG A 223 -30.94 -2.09 -6.45
N HIS A 224 -30.54 -2.74 -5.36
CA HIS A 224 -29.34 -3.58 -5.35
C HIS A 224 -29.63 -4.91 -6.05
N ALA A 225 -28.64 -5.49 -6.75
CA ALA A 225 -28.79 -6.77 -7.47
C ALA A 225 -29.24 -7.91 -6.53
N SER A 226 -28.74 -7.94 -5.30
CA SER A 226 -29.11 -8.91 -4.25
C SER A 226 -30.48 -8.65 -3.61
N HIS A 227 -31.21 -7.62 -4.08
CA HIS A 227 -32.60 -7.33 -3.70
C HIS A 227 -33.50 -7.20 -4.95
N TRP A 228 -33.28 -8.13 -5.89
CA TRP A 228 -33.99 -8.16 -7.15
C TRP A 228 -35.50 -8.39 -6.94
N ASP A 229 -36.32 -7.70 -7.73
CA ASP A 229 -37.76 -7.91 -7.82
C ASP A 229 -38.10 -8.83 -8.99
N PRO A 230 -38.54 -10.09 -8.77
CA PRO A 230 -38.90 -10.99 -9.85
C PRO A 230 -40.07 -10.49 -10.72
N SER A 231 -40.86 -9.52 -10.25
CA SER A 231 -41.98 -8.94 -11.00
C SER A 231 -41.56 -7.81 -11.95
N PHE A 232 -40.31 -7.34 -11.88
CA PHE A 232 -39.83 -6.29 -12.76
C PHE A 232 -39.66 -6.81 -14.19
N ASP A 233 -40.46 -6.27 -15.12
CA ASP A 233 -40.29 -6.50 -16.56
C ASP A 233 -39.26 -5.52 -17.16
N PRO A 234 -38.09 -5.99 -17.64
CA PRO A 234 -37.08 -5.14 -18.28
C PRO A 234 -37.39 -4.82 -19.75
N ALA A 235 -38.39 -5.44 -20.38
CA ALA A 235 -38.65 -5.29 -21.80
C ALA A 235 -38.96 -3.84 -22.20
N GLY A 236 -38.27 -3.34 -23.23
CA GLY A 236 -38.49 -2.00 -23.76
C GLY A 236 -38.01 -0.85 -22.86
N LYS A 237 -37.43 -1.13 -21.69
CA LYS A 237 -36.93 -0.10 -20.75
C LYS A 237 -35.47 0.27 -21.02
N LYS A 238 -35.09 1.49 -20.60
CA LYS A 238 -33.69 1.92 -20.48
C LYS A 238 -33.18 1.57 -19.08
N VAL A 239 -32.10 0.81 -18.98
CA VAL A 239 -31.61 0.28 -17.71
C VAL A 239 -30.15 0.65 -17.50
N ALA A 240 -29.81 1.13 -16.31
CA ALA A 240 -28.43 1.30 -15.86
C ALA A 240 -28.00 0.13 -14.96
N VAL A 241 -26.80 -0.41 -15.16
CA VAL A 241 -26.14 -1.37 -14.27
C VAL A 241 -24.85 -0.75 -13.75
N ILE A 242 -24.78 -0.51 -12.43
CA ILE A 242 -23.62 0.09 -11.77
C ILE A 242 -22.75 -1.00 -11.12
N GLY A 243 -21.51 -1.13 -11.57
CA GLY A 243 -20.52 -2.05 -11.04
C GLY A 243 -20.29 -3.27 -11.93
N ASN A 244 -19.02 -3.64 -12.12
CA ASN A 244 -18.57 -4.70 -13.04
C ASN A 244 -17.90 -5.88 -12.30
N GLY A 245 -18.44 -6.22 -11.11
CA GLY A 245 -18.16 -7.49 -10.44
C GLY A 245 -19.03 -8.63 -11.01
N ALA A 246 -19.05 -9.79 -10.32
CA ALA A 246 -19.81 -10.97 -10.76
C ALA A 246 -21.28 -10.68 -11.08
N SER A 247 -22.01 -10.04 -10.15
CA SER A 247 -23.42 -9.71 -10.37
C SER A 247 -23.63 -8.76 -11.55
N GLY A 248 -22.75 -7.78 -11.74
CA GLY A 248 -22.85 -6.81 -12.84
C GLY A 248 -22.61 -7.44 -14.20
N ILE A 249 -21.57 -8.27 -14.30
CA ILE A 249 -21.23 -9.02 -15.52
C ILE A 249 -22.39 -9.94 -15.93
N GLN A 250 -22.98 -10.68 -14.97
CA GLN A 250 -24.11 -11.56 -15.23
C GLN A 250 -25.37 -10.77 -15.60
N LEU A 251 -25.69 -9.67 -14.89
CA LEU A 251 -26.82 -8.81 -15.21
C LEU A 251 -26.72 -8.21 -16.61
N VAL A 252 -25.57 -7.63 -16.97
CA VAL A 252 -25.35 -7.02 -18.29
C VAL A 252 -25.57 -8.05 -19.40
N ALA A 253 -24.98 -9.23 -19.28
CA ALA A 253 -25.11 -10.28 -20.29
C ALA A 253 -26.56 -10.77 -20.50
N ASN A 254 -27.38 -10.76 -19.43
CA ASN A 254 -28.75 -11.27 -19.49
C ASN A 254 -29.79 -10.17 -19.78
N LEU A 255 -29.54 -8.92 -19.37
CA LEU A 255 -30.46 -7.79 -19.60
C LEU A 255 -30.31 -7.18 -20.99
N GLN A 256 -29.10 -7.12 -21.55
CA GLN A 256 -28.81 -6.44 -22.82
C GLN A 256 -29.76 -6.86 -23.96
N LYS A 257 -30.12 -8.15 -24.04
CA LYS A 257 -30.98 -8.69 -25.11
C LYS A 257 -32.45 -8.30 -24.98
N THR A 258 -32.89 -7.81 -23.82
CA THR A 258 -34.31 -7.58 -23.49
C THR A 258 -34.64 -6.09 -23.35
N VAL A 259 -33.71 -5.30 -22.84
CA VAL A 259 -33.85 -3.86 -22.62
C VAL A 259 -33.76 -3.06 -23.93
N ALA A 260 -34.44 -1.91 -23.99
CA ALA A 260 -34.31 -1.00 -25.13
C ALA A 260 -32.92 -0.35 -25.20
N HIS A 261 -32.34 -0.03 -24.04
CA HIS A 261 -30.98 0.47 -23.92
C HIS A 261 -30.36 0.07 -22.58
N LEU A 262 -29.04 -0.23 -22.58
CA LEU A 262 -28.30 -0.63 -21.39
C LEU A 262 -27.08 0.29 -21.17
N ASP A 263 -27.10 1.03 -20.08
CA ASP A 263 -25.94 1.79 -19.60
C ASP A 263 -25.16 0.97 -18.56
N HIS A 264 -23.91 0.60 -18.87
CA HIS A 264 -23.06 -0.12 -17.93
C HIS A 264 -21.97 0.77 -17.35
N TYR A 265 -22.07 1.12 -16.07
CA TYR A 265 -21.10 1.95 -15.36
C TYR A 265 -20.01 1.09 -14.71
N ALA A 266 -18.79 1.17 -15.25
CA ALA A 266 -17.65 0.35 -14.84
C ALA A 266 -16.46 1.22 -14.39
N ARG A 267 -16.34 1.44 -13.07
CA ARG A 267 -15.27 2.26 -12.48
C ARG A 267 -13.88 1.69 -12.71
N ASN A 268 -13.70 0.41 -12.36
CA ASN A 268 -12.41 -0.26 -12.38
C ASN A 268 -12.27 -1.19 -13.58
N LYS A 269 -11.06 -1.38 -14.08
CA LYS A 269 -10.75 -2.41 -15.07
C LYS A 269 -10.85 -3.80 -14.42
N THR A 270 -11.37 -4.80 -15.14
CA THR A 270 -11.59 -6.17 -14.63
C THR A 270 -11.23 -7.20 -15.70
N TRP A 271 -10.46 -8.23 -15.31
CA TRP A 271 -10.19 -9.39 -16.16
C TRP A 271 -11.47 -10.20 -16.38
N ILE A 272 -11.81 -10.46 -17.64
CA ILE A 272 -12.85 -11.41 -18.02
C ILE A 272 -12.17 -12.71 -18.43
N ALA A 273 -12.54 -13.82 -17.78
CA ALA A 273 -12.00 -15.14 -18.10
C ALA A 273 -13.00 -15.93 -18.95
N ALA A 274 -12.52 -16.69 -19.93
CA ALA A 274 -13.35 -17.66 -20.65
C ALA A 274 -13.60 -18.92 -19.80
N SER A 275 -12.60 -19.32 -19.01
CA SER A 275 -12.65 -20.50 -18.15
C SER A 275 -11.67 -20.38 -16.97
N TRP A 276 -11.95 -21.11 -15.88
CA TRP A 276 -11.03 -21.24 -14.74
C TRP A 276 -10.14 -22.48 -14.86
N ALA A 277 -10.64 -23.58 -15.42
CA ALA A 277 -9.95 -24.86 -15.46
C ALA A 277 -10.09 -25.63 -16.79
N GLY A 278 -10.43 -24.96 -17.90
CA GLY A 278 -10.68 -25.57 -19.21
C GLY A 278 -12.16 -25.91 -19.45
N ASP A 279 -13.01 -25.58 -18.50
CA ASP A 279 -14.48 -25.56 -18.55
C ASP A 279 -14.97 -24.19 -19.05
N GLU A 280 -15.09 -24.00 -20.37
CA GLU A 280 -15.63 -22.74 -20.91
C GLU A 280 -17.13 -22.61 -20.64
N ARG A 281 -17.55 -21.39 -20.29
CA ARG A 281 -18.95 -21.07 -20.00
C ARG A 281 -19.61 -20.40 -21.18
N THR A 282 -20.81 -20.86 -21.48
CA THR A 282 -21.69 -20.24 -22.48
C THR A 282 -22.86 -19.53 -21.80
N LEU A 283 -23.50 -18.63 -22.56
CA LEU A 283 -24.71 -17.98 -22.08
C LEU A 283 -25.88 -18.97 -22.15
N GLU A 284 -25.91 -19.82 -23.20
CA GLU A 284 -26.85 -20.93 -23.32
C GLU A 284 -26.61 -22.00 -22.24
N ALA A 285 -27.66 -22.79 -21.98
CA ALA A 285 -27.60 -23.94 -21.08
C ALA A 285 -26.60 -24.98 -21.59
N GLN A 286 -25.86 -25.58 -20.66
CA GLN A 286 -24.89 -26.65 -20.88
C GLN A 286 -25.40 -27.93 -20.18
N PRO A 287 -26.47 -28.56 -20.71
CA PRO A 287 -27.09 -29.72 -20.08
C PRO A 287 -26.13 -30.90 -20.03
N ILE A 288 -26.28 -31.73 -19.00
CA ILE A 288 -25.51 -32.97 -18.89
C ILE A 288 -26.04 -33.95 -19.95
N PRO A 289 -25.16 -34.53 -20.80
CA PRO A 289 -25.54 -35.58 -21.74
C PRO A 289 -26.30 -36.73 -21.07
N GLU A 290 -27.36 -37.23 -21.72
CA GLU A 290 -28.27 -38.22 -21.13
C GLU A 290 -27.56 -39.52 -20.73
N ASP A 291 -26.62 -39.98 -21.57
CA ASP A 291 -25.76 -41.13 -21.30
C ASP A 291 -24.93 -40.97 -20.01
N LYS A 292 -24.44 -39.76 -19.74
CA LYS A 292 -23.75 -39.44 -18.49
C LYS A 292 -24.70 -39.38 -17.30
N ARG A 293 -25.91 -38.84 -17.46
CA ARG A 293 -26.93 -38.82 -16.40
C ARG A 293 -27.32 -40.24 -15.99
N GLU A 294 -27.57 -41.11 -16.96
CA GLU A 294 -27.83 -42.53 -16.72
C GLU A 294 -26.66 -43.24 -16.04
N LEU A 295 -25.42 -42.96 -16.49
CA LEU A 295 -24.22 -43.49 -15.84
C LEU A 295 -24.10 -43.04 -14.38
N PHE A 296 -24.33 -41.76 -14.11
CA PHE A 296 -24.22 -41.22 -12.75
C PHE A 296 -25.32 -41.75 -11.83
N ALA A 297 -26.52 -42.04 -12.37
CA ALA A 297 -27.62 -42.65 -11.63
C ALA A 297 -27.38 -44.13 -11.31
N ARG A 298 -26.81 -44.89 -12.26
CA ARG A 298 -26.60 -46.35 -12.11
C ARG A 298 -25.31 -46.72 -11.36
N ASP A 299 -24.27 -45.89 -11.44
CA ASP A 299 -22.93 -46.19 -10.92
C ASP A 299 -22.41 -45.04 -10.02
N PRO A 300 -22.62 -45.14 -8.70
CA PRO A 300 -22.11 -44.18 -7.73
C PRO A 300 -20.59 -44.06 -7.71
N GLN A 301 -19.85 -45.11 -8.06
CA GLN A 301 -18.38 -45.08 -8.08
C GLN A 301 -17.87 -44.30 -9.29
N ALA A 302 -18.50 -44.50 -10.47
CA ALA A 302 -18.21 -43.68 -11.65
C ALA A 302 -18.51 -42.19 -11.38
N TYR A 303 -19.63 -41.89 -10.72
CA TYR A 303 -19.95 -40.50 -10.36
C TYR A 303 -18.97 -39.91 -9.34
N LEU A 304 -18.56 -40.68 -8.32
CA LEU A 304 -17.56 -40.25 -7.35
C LEU A 304 -16.21 -39.99 -8.01
N ALA A 305 -15.78 -40.85 -8.94
CA ALA A 305 -14.55 -40.66 -9.71
C ALA A 305 -14.61 -39.38 -10.55
N PHE A 306 -15.72 -39.14 -11.24
CA PHE A 306 -15.96 -37.91 -12.00
C PHE A 306 -15.89 -36.66 -11.12
N ARG A 307 -16.57 -36.66 -9.95
CA ARG A 307 -16.51 -35.55 -8.99
C ARG A 307 -15.10 -35.30 -8.49
N LYS A 308 -14.35 -36.36 -8.14
CA LYS A 308 -12.96 -36.25 -7.70
C LYS A 308 -12.07 -35.65 -8.79
N GLU A 309 -12.26 -36.01 -10.05
CA GLU A 309 -11.53 -35.42 -11.17
C GLU A 309 -11.82 -33.91 -11.31
N LEU A 310 -13.09 -33.50 -11.16
CA LEU A 310 -13.45 -32.09 -11.17
C LEU A 310 -12.85 -31.34 -9.97
N GLU A 311 -12.98 -31.89 -8.77
CA GLU A 311 -12.45 -31.32 -7.53
C GLU A 311 -10.92 -31.11 -7.65
N ASP A 312 -10.20 -32.12 -8.14
CA ASP A 312 -8.75 -32.10 -8.35
C ASP A 312 -8.29 -30.92 -9.23
N LYS A 313 -9.05 -30.59 -10.29
CA LYS A 313 -8.77 -29.45 -11.17
C LYS A 313 -8.82 -28.11 -10.45
N TYR A 314 -9.77 -27.90 -9.53
CA TYR A 314 -9.89 -26.65 -8.78
C TYR A 314 -8.89 -26.54 -7.62
N TRP A 315 -8.39 -27.66 -7.08
CA TRP A 315 -7.38 -27.67 -6.02
C TRP A 315 -5.95 -27.53 -6.56
N ARG A 316 -5.59 -28.14 -7.70
CA ARG A 316 -4.19 -28.21 -8.17
C ARG A 316 -3.70 -27.00 -8.96
N ARG A 317 -4.55 -26.05 -9.33
CA ARG A 317 -4.18 -24.85 -10.12
C ARG A 317 -3.65 -23.68 -9.28
N PHE A 318 -3.33 -23.91 -8.00
CA PHE A 318 -2.85 -22.87 -7.09
C PHE A 318 -1.57 -22.15 -7.58
N SER A 319 -0.71 -22.81 -8.36
CA SER A 319 0.50 -22.19 -8.92
C SER A 319 0.22 -20.96 -9.81
N SER A 320 -1.00 -20.82 -10.35
CA SER A 320 -1.44 -19.63 -11.10
C SER A 320 -1.55 -18.36 -10.25
N PHE A 321 -1.60 -18.50 -8.92
CA PHE A 321 -1.62 -17.40 -7.97
C PHE A 321 -0.20 -16.99 -7.53
N LEU A 322 0.82 -17.81 -7.78
CA LEU A 322 2.21 -17.50 -7.39
C LEU A 322 2.83 -16.51 -8.38
N ARG A 323 3.45 -15.45 -7.85
CA ARG A 323 4.13 -14.42 -8.66
C ARG A 323 5.22 -15.05 -9.52
N GLY A 324 5.23 -14.66 -10.79
CA GLY A 324 6.28 -15.07 -11.72
C GLY A 324 6.25 -16.56 -12.10
N SER A 325 5.25 -17.34 -11.69
CA SER A 325 5.06 -18.70 -12.20
C SER A 325 4.73 -18.68 -13.70
N ASP A 326 5.09 -19.75 -14.42
CA ASP A 326 4.82 -19.84 -15.87
C ASP A 326 3.31 -19.70 -16.14
N LEU A 327 2.50 -20.39 -15.34
CA LEU A 327 1.03 -20.31 -15.43
C LEU A 327 0.50 -18.89 -15.18
N SER A 328 1.06 -18.12 -14.24
CA SER A 328 0.65 -16.73 -14.00
C SER A 328 0.98 -15.81 -15.18
N ARG A 329 2.17 -15.98 -15.80
CA ARG A 329 2.61 -15.15 -16.95
C ARG A 329 1.75 -15.43 -18.19
N ASP A 330 1.43 -16.69 -18.46
CA ASP A 330 0.70 -17.09 -19.66
C ASP A 330 -0.77 -16.64 -19.62
N LEU A 331 -1.39 -16.59 -18.43
CA LEU A 331 -2.79 -16.18 -18.28
C LEU A 331 -3.06 -14.76 -18.78
N ARG A 332 -2.10 -13.84 -18.62
CA ARG A 332 -2.28 -12.45 -19.07
C ARG A 332 -2.45 -12.38 -20.57
N THR A 333 -1.57 -13.06 -21.31
CA THR A 333 -1.62 -13.13 -22.77
C THR A 333 -2.90 -13.81 -23.22
N GLN A 334 -3.20 -14.99 -22.65
CA GLN A 334 -4.40 -15.76 -22.99
C GLN A 334 -5.70 -14.96 -22.82
N PHE A 335 -5.87 -14.28 -21.68
CA PHE A 335 -7.08 -13.49 -21.42
C PHE A 335 -7.13 -12.23 -22.28
N THR A 336 -5.99 -11.57 -22.53
CA THR A 336 -5.96 -10.40 -23.40
C THR A 336 -6.35 -10.76 -24.84
N ASP A 337 -5.83 -11.87 -25.36
CA ASP A 337 -6.11 -12.33 -26.72
C ASP A 337 -7.57 -12.77 -26.87
N MET A 338 -8.10 -13.51 -25.88
CA MET A 338 -9.51 -13.89 -25.83
C MET A 338 -10.42 -12.66 -25.77
N MET A 339 -10.13 -11.70 -24.89
CA MET A 339 -10.90 -10.46 -24.79
C MET A 339 -10.86 -9.68 -26.11
N ARG A 340 -9.68 -9.58 -26.74
CA ARG A 340 -9.52 -8.91 -28.05
C ARG A 340 -10.38 -9.56 -29.12
N GLN A 341 -10.38 -10.89 -29.18
CA GLN A 341 -11.18 -11.64 -30.15
C GLN A 341 -12.68 -11.38 -29.94
N ARG A 342 -13.17 -11.45 -28.70
CA ARG A 342 -14.59 -11.27 -28.38
C ARG A 342 -15.06 -9.82 -28.48
N LEU A 343 -14.15 -8.85 -28.39
CA LEU A 343 -14.42 -7.43 -28.56
C LEU A 343 -14.18 -6.92 -30.00
N ALA A 344 -13.98 -7.81 -30.99
CA ALA A 344 -13.59 -7.41 -32.35
C ALA A 344 -14.52 -6.37 -33.03
N ARG A 345 -15.79 -6.30 -32.63
CA ARG A 345 -16.76 -5.28 -33.12
C ARG A 345 -16.52 -3.88 -32.54
N LYS A 346 -15.94 -3.78 -31.35
CA LYS A 346 -15.63 -2.54 -30.61
C LYS A 346 -14.25 -2.65 -29.93
N PRO A 347 -13.15 -2.70 -30.71
CA PRO A 347 -11.81 -2.99 -30.20
C PRO A 347 -11.29 -1.95 -29.19
N GLU A 348 -11.80 -0.71 -29.24
CA GLU A 348 -11.47 0.37 -28.30
C GLU A 348 -11.81 0.03 -26.85
N LEU A 349 -12.78 -0.85 -26.60
CA LEU A 349 -13.14 -1.28 -25.24
C LEU A 349 -12.00 -2.03 -24.55
N LEU A 350 -11.09 -2.66 -25.29
CA LEU A 350 -10.00 -3.45 -24.72
C LEU A 350 -9.10 -2.60 -23.82
N GLU A 351 -8.76 -1.38 -24.23
CA GLU A 351 -7.92 -0.45 -23.45
C GLU A 351 -8.58 -0.05 -22.13
N HIS A 352 -9.92 -0.04 -22.12
CA HIS A 352 -10.75 0.34 -21.00
C HIS A 352 -11.10 -0.82 -20.06
N MET A 353 -10.83 -2.07 -20.46
CA MET A 353 -11.17 -3.27 -19.70
C MET A 353 -9.95 -4.01 -19.14
N VAL A 354 -8.81 -4.03 -19.86
CA VAL A 354 -7.61 -4.79 -19.46
C VAL A 354 -6.90 -4.11 -18.28
N PRO A 355 -6.85 -4.74 -17.09
CA PRO A 355 -6.17 -4.17 -15.92
C PRO A 355 -4.64 -4.20 -16.01
N ASP A 356 -4.00 -3.35 -15.21
CA ASP A 356 -2.54 -3.34 -15.08
C ASP A 356 -2.01 -4.47 -14.18
N PHE A 357 -2.85 -4.93 -13.24
CA PHE A 357 -2.55 -6.01 -12.30
C PHE A 357 -2.66 -7.41 -12.95
N SER A 358 -1.93 -8.37 -12.40
CA SER A 358 -1.91 -9.75 -12.89
C SER A 358 -3.29 -10.44 -12.79
N PRO A 359 -3.65 -11.32 -13.73
CA PRO A 359 -4.79 -12.22 -13.54
C PRO A 359 -4.71 -12.94 -12.19
N ASN A 360 -5.87 -13.28 -11.61
CA ASN A 360 -6.02 -13.83 -10.25
C ASN A 360 -5.75 -12.88 -9.07
N CYS A 361 -5.20 -11.67 -9.28
CA CYS A 361 -5.07 -10.67 -8.21
C CYS A 361 -6.42 -10.30 -7.57
N ARG A 362 -7.48 -10.30 -8.41
CA ARG A 362 -8.87 -10.36 -7.98
C ARG A 362 -9.47 -11.68 -8.47
N ARG A 363 -10.53 -12.15 -7.81
CA ARG A 363 -11.26 -13.35 -8.25
C ARG A 363 -11.68 -13.17 -9.71
N LEU A 364 -11.19 -14.04 -10.60
CA LEU A 364 -11.58 -14.04 -12.00
C LEU A 364 -13.08 -14.24 -12.09
N THR A 365 -13.76 -13.46 -12.94
CA THR A 365 -15.20 -13.61 -13.15
C THR A 365 -15.42 -14.09 -14.58
N PRO A 366 -16.00 -15.28 -14.78
CA PRO A 366 -16.38 -15.72 -16.11
C PRO A 366 -17.57 -14.91 -16.59
N GLY A 367 -17.46 -14.40 -17.82
CA GLY A 367 -18.46 -13.49 -18.39
C GLY A 367 -19.08 -14.04 -19.67
N PRO A 368 -19.81 -15.18 -19.62
CA PRO A 368 -20.46 -15.71 -20.81
C PRO A 368 -21.43 -14.69 -21.41
N GLY A 369 -21.19 -14.27 -22.65
CA GLY A 369 -22.02 -13.29 -23.35
C GLY A 369 -21.81 -11.83 -22.93
N TYR A 370 -20.96 -11.56 -21.93
CA TYR A 370 -20.75 -10.21 -21.41
C TYR A 370 -19.99 -9.31 -22.40
N LEU A 371 -18.88 -9.82 -22.96
CA LEU A 371 -18.11 -9.06 -23.94
C LEU A 371 -18.94 -8.77 -25.19
N GLU A 372 -19.72 -9.75 -25.66
CA GLU A 372 -20.65 -9.59 -26.78
C GLU A 372 -21.71 -8.53 -26.48
N ALA A 373 -22.30 -8.56 -25.28
CA ALA A 373 -23.30 -7.58 -24.85
C ALA A 373 -22.76 -6.15 -24.92
N LEU A 374 -21.51 -5.90 -24.51
CA LEU A 374 -20.89 -4.57 -24.59
C LEU A 374 -20.66 -4.10 -26.03
N THR A 375 -20.45 -5.03 -26.96
CA THR A 375 -20.31 -4.69 -28.38
C THR A 375 -21.63 -4.43 -29.10
N ALA A 376 -22.77 -4.70 -28.46
CA ALA A 376 -24.08 -4.47 -29.04
C ALA A 376 -24.37 -2.96 -29.22
N ASP A 377 -25.27 -2.65 -30.16
CA ASP A 377 -25.58 -1.27 -30.52
C ASP A 377 -26.48 -0.58 -29.46
N ASN A 378 -27.22 -1.35 -28.67
CA ASN A 378 -28.06 -0.85 -27.57
C ASN A 378 -27.34 -0.82 -26.21
N ALA A 379 -26.01 -0.95 -26.17
CA ALA A 379 -25.23 -0.98 -24.93
C ALA A 379 -24.11 0.07 -24.92
N SER A 380 -24.02 0.80 -23.80
CA SER A 380 -23.02 1.82 -23.51
C SER A 380 -22.10 1.37 -22.37
N TYR A 381 -20.77 1.43 -22.57
CA TYR A 381 -19.78 1.12 -21.54
C TYR A 381 -19.19 2.42 -20.99
N ILE A 382 -19.62 2.83 -19.79
CA ILE A 382 -19.37 4.15 -19.22
C ILE A 382 -18.33 4.03 -18.12
N ARG A 383 -17.22 4.77 -18.27
CA ARG A 383 -16.15 4.87 -17.27
C ARG A 383 -16.05 6.23 -16.60
N THR A 384 -16.77 7.24 -17.11
CA THR A 384 -16.86 8.54 -16.46
C THR A 384 -17.47 8.37 -15.07
N PRO A 385 -16.89 8.94 -14.00
CA PRO A 385 -17.47 8.87 -12.67
C PRO A 385 -18.89 9.47 -12.64
N ILE A 386 -19.75 8.85 -11.85
CA ILE A 386 -21.09 9.37 -11.57
C ILE A 386 -20.94 10.57 -10.64
N ARG A 387 -21.52 11.71 -11.04
CA ARG A 387 -21.57 12.93 -10.24
C ARG A 387 -22.71 12.88 -9.24
N ARG A 388 -23.91 12.53 -9.71
CA ARG A 388 -25.13 12.43 -8.90
C ARG A 388 -26.22 11.65 -9.64
N PHE A 389 -27.22 11.23 -8.88
CA PHE A 389 -28.49 10.77 -9.43
C PHE A 389 -29.40 12.00 -9.57
N THR A 390 -30.32 11.93 -10.51
CA THR A 390 -31.33 12.97 -10.76
C THR A 390 -32.71 12.34 -10.65
N THR A 391 -33.78 13.12 -10.81
CA THR A 391 -35.15 12.59 -10.79
C THR A 391 -35.43 11.56 -11.90
N THR A 392 -34.73 11.61 -13.05
CA THR A 392 -34.98 10.76 -14.24
C THR A 392 -33.81 9.88 -14.67
N GLY A 393 -32.64 9.97 -14.03
CA GLY A 393 -31.48 9.19 -14.43
C GLY A 393 -30.17 9.57 -13.73
N ILE A 394 -29.05 9.42 -14.43
CA ILE A 394 -27.70 9.57 -13.87
C ILE A 394 -26.95 10.68 -14.63
N GLU A 395 -26.34 11.60 -13.88
CA GLU A 395 -25.42 12.63 -14.40
C GLU A 395 -23.97 12.22 -14.10
N THR A 396 -23.11 12.22 -15.13
CA THR A 396 -21.67 11.95 -15.00
C THR A 396 -20.86 13.25 -14.83
N GLU A 397 -19.60 13.15 -14.38
CA GLU A 397 -18.74 14.32 -14.12
C GLU A 397 -18.43 15.17 -15.37
N ASP A 398 -18.56 14.60 -16.57
CA ASP A 398 -18.46 15.31 -17.85
C ASP A 398 -19.71 16.15 -18.18
N GLY A 399 -20.73 16.14 -17.31
CA GLY A 399 -21.99 16.86 -17.48
C GLY A 399 -23.02 16.16 -18.36
N GLU A 400 -22.73 14.94 -18.83
CA GLU A 400 -23.68 14.16 -19.62
C GLU A 400 -24.76 13.54 -18.71
N HIS A 401 -26.02 13.80 -19.05
CA HIS A 401 -27.19 13.27 -18.35
C HIS A 401 -27.82 12.14 -19.16
N ARG A 402 -28.00 10.97 -18.54
CA ARG A 402 -28.59 9.77 -19.17
C ARG A 402 -29.84 9.35 -18.44
N GLU A 403 -30.98 9.42 -19.12
CA GLU A 403 -32.28 9.00 -18.60
C GLU A 403 -32.41 7.48 -18.61
N VAL A 404 -32.84 6.91 -17.49
CA VAL A 404 -33.04 5.48 -17.31
C VAL A 404 -34.28 5.21 -16.46
N ASP A 405 -35.02 4.16 -16.81
CA ASP A 405 -36.24 3.73 -16.10
C ASP A 405 -35.92 2.89 -14.85
N ALA A 406 -34.76 2.23 -14.85
CA ALA A 406 -34.26 1.44 -13.72
C ALA A 406 -32.73 1.52 -13.58
N ILE A 407 -32.27 1.52 -12.34
CA ILE A 407 -30.87 1.48 -11.93
C ILE A 407 -30.68 0.25 -11.02
N PHE A 408 -29.83 -0.68 -11.47
CA PHE A 408 -29.42 -1.85 -10.71
C PHE A 408 -27.98 -1.70 -10.21
N CYS A 409 -27.82 -1.61 -8.90
CA CYS A 409 -26.51 -1.53 -8.26
C CYS A 409 -25.97 -2.94 -8.03
N ALA A 410 -24.94 -3.31 -8.81
CA ALA A 410 -24.12 -4.50 -8.62
C ALA A 410 -22.81 -4.13 -7.88
N THR A 411 -22.96 -3.41 -6.77
CA THR A 411 -21.87 -2.78 -6.01
C THR A 411 -21.18 -3.70 -5.01
N GLY A 412 -21.57 -4.98 -4.98
CA GLY A 412 -20.98 -5.99 -4.10
C GLY A 412 -21.63 -6.01 -2.72
N ALA A 413 -20.92 -6.61 -1.76
CA ALA A 413 -21.34 -6.70 -0.37
C ALA A 413 -20.16 -6.36 0.53
N ASN A 414 -20.33 -6.52 1.85
CA ASN A 414 -19.29 -6.22 2.82
C ASN A 414 -17.94 -6.93 2.54
N SER A 415 -16.99 -6.21 1.95
CA SER A 415 -15.71 -6.75 1.48
C SER A 415 -14.63 -6.79 2.57
N ASP A 416 -14.84 -6.10 3.68
CA ASP A 416 -13.88 -6.05 4.80
C ASP A 416 -13.97 -7.28 5.73
N LEU A 417 -15.02 -8.10 5.57
CA LEU A 417 -15.34 -9.26 6.42
C LEU A 417 -15.54 -8.92 7.91
N VAL A 418 -15.75 -7.65 8.23
CA VAL A 418 -16.11 -7.16 9.56
C VAL A 418 -17.56 -7.53 9.85
N PRO A 419 -17.89 -8.00 11.07
CA PRO A 419 -19.27 -8.32 11.43
C PRO A 419 -20.24 -7.13 11.25
N PRO A 420 -21.41 -7.34 10.61
CA PRO A 420 -22.41 -6.30 10.36
C PRO A 420 -23.26 -5.94 11.59
N PHE A 421 -22.99 -6.55 12.74
CA PHE A 421 -23.48 -6.19 14.09
C PHE A 421 -22.31 -6.23 15.10
N PRO A 422 -22.39 -5.55 16.26
CA PRO A 422 -21.36 -5.64 17.29
C PRO A 422 -21.29 -7.05 17.90
N ILE A 423 -20.07 -7.55 18.06
CA ILE A 423 -19.76 -8.75 18.86
C ILE A 423 -18.78 -8.29 19.93
N ARG A 424 -19.16 -8.37 21.20
CA ARG A 424 -18.46 -7.70 22.31
C ARG A 424 -17.89 -8.71 23.29
N SER A 425 -16.63 -8.53 23.65
CA SER A 425 -15.96 -9.31 24.69
C SER A 425 -15.03 -8.43 25.49
N HIS A 426 -15.07 -8.57 26.83
CA HIS A 426 -14.23 -7.80 27.75
C HIS A 426 -14.28 -6.28 27.49
N GLY A 427 -15.50 -5.74 27.29
CA GLY A 427 -15.72 -4.31 27.03
C GLY A 427 -15.35 -3.82 25.63
N ARG A 428 -14.83 -4.70 24.75
CA ARG A 428 -14.37 -4.34 23.39
C ARG A 428 -15.23 -4.98 22.32
N SER A 429 -15.46 -4.26 21.22
CA SER A 429 -16.25 -4.71 20.08
C SER A 429 -15.32 -5.20 18.95
N LEU A 430 -15.57 -6.41 18.45
CA LEU A 430 -14.81 -7.02 17.36
C LEU A 430 -14.87 -6.18 16.09
N ARG A 431 -16.02 -5.55 15.85
CA ARG A 431 -16.21 -4.63 14.73
C ARG A 431 -15.19 -3.49 14.81
N ASP A 432 -15.06 -2.87 15.97
CA ASP A 432 -14.21 -1.69 16.13
C ASP A 432 -12.73 -2.05 16.17
N LEU A 433 -12.39 -3.28 16.58
CA LEU A 433 -11.03 -3.80 16.52
C LEU A 433 -10.59 -4.12 15.07
N TRP A 434 -11.50 -4.60 14.22
CA TRP A 434 -11.20 -5.01 12.83
C TRP A 434 -11.44 -3.92 11.79
N LYS A 435 -12.31 -2.94 12.07
CA LYS A 435 -12.67 -1.89 11.12
C LYS A 435 -11.50 -0.93 10.92
N GLN A 436 -10.98 -0.89 9.70
CA GLN A 436 -9.92 0.04 9.31
C GLN A 436 -10.39 1.51 9.45
N ALA A 437 -9.59 2.38 10.07
CA ALA A 437 -9.83 3.82 10.04
C ALA A 437 -9.92 4.32 8.59
N ASP A 438 -11.00 5.02 8.26
CA ASP A 438 -11.16 5.58 6.92
C ASP A 438 -10.22 6.78 6.73
N GLY A 439 -9.63 6.90 5.54
CA GLY A 439 -8.76 8.03 5.20
C GLY A 439 -9.49 9.39 5.08
N ASN A 440 -10.76 9.45 5.50
CA ASN A 440 -11.60 10.64 5.55
C ASN A 440 -11.81 11.17 6.98
N GLY A 441 -11.34 10.48 8.01
CA GLY A 441 -11.48 10.95 9.40
C GLY A 441 -12.90 10.82 9.97
N ASN A 442 -13.77 9.99 9.37
CA ASN A 442 -15.13 9.72 9.86
C ASN A 442 -15.22 8.37 10.58
N GLY A 443 -14.10 7.85 11.08
CA GLY A 443 -14.10 6.76 12.05
C GLY A 443 -14.65 7.26 13.38
N ASN A 444 -15.89 6.87 13.70
CA ASN A 444 -16.59 7.01 14.98
C ASN A 444 -15.97 8.05 15.94
N GLU A 445 -16.32 9.33 15.75
CA GLU A 445 -16.13 10.36 16.77
C GLU A 445 -16.98 9.99 18.00
N GLY A 446 -16.41 9.32 19.01
CA GLY A 446 -17.17 9.04 20.23
C GLY A 446 -16.58 8.12 21.29
N GLU A 447 -15.64 7.22 20.96
CA GLU A 447 -15.07 6.30 21.96
C GLU A 447 -13.54 6.29 21.87
N ASN A 448 -12.88 6.22 23.03
CA ASN A 448 -11.41 6.32 23.23
C ASN A 448 -10.58 5.88 22.00
N GLN A 449 -10.07 6.88 21.28
CA GLN A 449 -9.41 6.73 19.98
C GLN A 449 -8.08 5.96 20.03
N GLU A 450 -7.54 5.70 21.22
CA GLU A 450 -6.35 4.86 21.43
C GLU A 450 -6.63 3.35 21.33
N GLU A 451 -7.88 2.90 21.51
CA GLU A 451 -8.24 1.46 21.50
C GLU A 451 -9.05 1.04 20.27
N ALA A 452 -9.89 1.93 19.72
CA ALA A 452 -10.59 1.71 18.46
C ALA A 452 -9.55 1.54 17.33
N ASN A 453 -9.70 0.51 16.49
CA ASN A 453 -8.79 0.17 15.39
C ASN A 453 -7.42 -0.44 15.80
N THR A 454 -7.34 -1.11 16.96
CA THR A 454 -6.12 -1.83 17.43
C THR A 454 -5.50 -2.74 16.36
N TYR A 455 -6.32 -3.48 15.59
CA TYR A 455 -5.81 -4.32 14.49
C TYR A 455 -6.01 -3.66 13.13
N GLY A 456 -7.20 -3.12 12.85
CA GLY A 456 -7.54 -2.48 11.57
C GLY A 456 -7.63 -3.40 10.36
N TYR A 457 -7.75 -4.70 10.63
CA TYR A 457 -8.08 -5.76 9.68
C TYR A 457 -8.60 -7.00 10.45
N PRO A 458 -9.22 -7.99 9.77
CA PRO A 458 -9.64 -9.22 10.42
C PRO A 458 -8.48 -10.06 10.98
N TYR A 459 -8.28 -9.97 12.29
CA TYR A 459 -7.20 -10.66 12.99
C TYR A 459 -7.68 -12.02 13.53
N THR A 460 -7.22 -13.13 12.95
CA THR A 460 -7.75 -14.48 13.24
C THR A 460 -6.66 -15.54 13.31
N TYR A 461 -6.82 -16.53 14.17
CA TYR A 461 -6.02 -17.75 14.18
C TYR A 461 -6.65 -18.81 13.27
N LEU A 462 -5.89 -19.29 12.27
CA LEU A 462 -6.32 -20.29 11.28
C LEU A 462 -7.65 -19.98 10.56
N GLY A 463 -8.09 -18.72 10.60
CA GLY A 463 -9.37 -18.27 10.05
C GLY A 463 -10.64 -18.78 10.76
N ILE A 464 -10.50 -19.34 11.96
CA ILE A 464 -11.62 -19.97 12.70
C ILE A 464 -11.94 -19.31 14.05
N ALA A 465 -11.00 -18.58 14.66
CA ALA A 465 -11.18 -17.93 15.96
C ALA A 465 -10.30 -16.68 16.07
N THR A 466 -10.54 -15.83 17.07
CA THR A 466 -9.75 -14.61 17.31
C THR A 466 -9.47 -14.43 18.82
N PRO A 467 -8.28 -13.94 19.22
CA PRO A 467 -7.95 -13.76 20.63
C PRO A 467 -8.90 -12.83 21.36
N ASP A 468 -9.15 -13.12 22.64
CA ASP A 468 -10.02 -12.38 23.56
C ASP A 468 -11.53 -12.46 23.24
N PHE A 469 -11.92 -13.26 22.24
CA PHE A 469 -13.32 -13.59 21.95
C PHE A 469 -13.53 -15.09 22.18
N PRO A 470 -13.60 -15.53 23.45
CA PRO A 470 -13.69 -16.94 23.78
C PRO A 470 -14.97 -17.58 23.22
N ASN A 471 -14.89 -18.84 22.86
CA ASN A 471 -16.01 -19.63 22.34
C ASN A 471 -16.71 -19.06 21.08
N LEU A 472 -16.11 -18.05 20.43
CA LEU A 472 -16.57 -17.50 19.16
C LEU A 472 -15.80 -18.15 18.02
N PHE A 473 -16.51 -18.70 17.05
CA PHE A 473 -15.91 -19.32 15.87
C PHE A 473 -16.49 -18.77 14.56
N PHE A 474 -15.64 -18.69 13.54
CA PHE A 474 -16.01 -18.25 12.20
C PHE A 474 -16.06 -19.45 11.27
N VAL A 475 -17.21 -19.68 10.64
CA VAL A 475 -17.37 -20.68 9.58
C VAL A 475 -17.29 -19.96 8.24
N HIS A 476 -16.26 -20.28 7.47
CA HIS A 476 -15.93 -19.61 6.21
C HIS A 476 -15.68 -18.08 6.37
N GLY A 477 -15.09 -17.70 7.52
CA GLY A 477 -14.72 -16.33 7.85
C GLY A 477 -13.46 -15.82 7.16
N PRO A 478 -12.87 -14.73 7.69
CA PRO A 478 -11.54 -14.24 7.28
C PRO A 478 -10.49 -15.35 7.38
N HIS A 479 -9.55 -15.42 6.45
CA HIS A 479 -8.53 -16.48 6.34
C HIS A 479 -9.05 -17.94 6.25
N GLY A 480 -10.37 -18.17 6.27
CA GLY A 480 -10.95 -19.51 6.33
C GLY A 480 -10.93 -20.31 5.03
N THR A 481 -10.65 -19.67 3.88
CA THR A 481 -10.52 -20.40 2.60
C THR A 481 -9.45 -19.78 1.73
N GLY A 482 -8.64 -20.63 1.10
CA GLY A 482 -7.74 -20.22 0.03
C GLY A 482 -8.49 -19.90 -1.27
N PRO A 483 -7.79 -19.33 -2.27
CA PRO A 483 -8.36 -19.03 -3.57
C PRO A 483 -8.60 -20.26 -4.47
N SER A 484 -8.05 -21.43 -4.10
CA SER A 484 -8.28 -22.73 -4.75
C SER A 484 -9.27 -23.58 -3.95
N GLY A 485 -9.94 -24.52 -4.64
CA GLY A 485 -10.90 -25.45 -4.03
C GLY A 485 -12.36 -24.99 -4.04
N THR A 486 -13.23 -25.76 -3.40
CA THR A 486 -14.69 -25.55 -3.41
C THR A 486 -15.22 -25.20 -2.02
N VAL A 487 -16.19 -24.28 -1.99
CA VAL A 487 -16.74 -23.75 -0.73
C VAL A 487 -17.39 -24.83 0.14
N PRO A 488 -18.24 -25.75 -0.39
CA PRO A 488 -18.85 -26.79 0.44
C PRO A 488 -17.82 -27.68 1.12
N HIS A 489 -16.79 -28.12 0.38
CA HIS A 489 -15.73 -28.95 0.95
C HIS A 489 -14.97 -28.24 2.06
N SER A 490 -14.53 -26.99 1.84
CA SER A 490 -13.84 -26.19 2.85
C SER A 490 -14.66 -26.03 4.14
N VAL A 491 -15.98 -25.81 4.01
CA VAL A 491 -16.89 -25.69 5.15
C VAL A 491 -17.03 -27.01 5.91
N GLU A 492 -17.20 -28.14 5.22
CA GLU A 492 -17.26 -29.46 5.85
C GLU A 492 -15.97 -29.80 6.61
N THR A 493 -14.80 -29.43 6.06
CA THR A 493 -13.50 -29.58 6.74
C THR A 493 -13.45 -28.74 8.02
N GLN A 494 -13.82 -27.46 7.96
CA GLN A 494 -13.85 -26.59 9.15
C GLN A 494 -14.81 -27.11 10.22
N LEU A 495 -16.03 -27.47 9.85
CA LEU A 495 -17.03 -28.00 10.80
C LEU A 495 -16.59 -29.32 11.43
N THR A 496 -15.89 -30.17 10.67
CA THR A 496 -15.33 -31.41 11.20
C THR A 496 -14.23 -31.14 12.23
N TYR A 497 -13.39 -30.13 12.00
CA TYR A 497 -12.40 -29.69 12.98
C TYR A 497 -13.07 -29.08 14.23
N LEU A 498 -14.04 -28.18 14.04
CA LEU A 498 -14.78 -27.56 15.14
C LEU A 498 -15.54 -28.61 15.97
N ALA A 499 -16.09 -29.66 15.36
CA ALA A 499 -16.71 -30.76 16.10
C ALA A 499 -15.72 -31.51 17.03
N GLN A 500 -14.45 -31.66 16.63
CA GLN A 500 -13.43 -32.24 17.50
C GLN A 500 -13.19 -31.35 18.73
N LEU A 501 -13.14 -30.04 18.51
CA LEU A 501 -12.97 -29.04 19.56
C LEU A 501 -14.18 -29.04 20.52
N LEU A 502 -15.40 -29.02 20.01
CA LEU A 502 -16.62 -29.08 20.84
C LEU A 502 -16.70 -30.35 21.69
N ARG A 503 -16.32 -31.51 21.14
CA ARG A 503 -16.24 -32.75 21.93
C ARG A 503 -15.24 -32.65 23.08
N LYS A 504 -14.10 -31.98 22.87
CA LYS A 504 -13.12 -31.74 23.92
C LYS A 504 -13.70 -30.83 25.01
N VAL A 505 -14.38 -29.76 24.60
CA VAL A 505 -15.05 -28.82 25.53
C VAL A 505 -16.08 -29.54 26.40
N GLY A 506 -16.91 -30.38 25.78
CA GLY A 506 -17.93 -31.17 26.47
C GLY A 506 -17.34 -32.17 27.46
N ARG A 507 -16.34 -32.95 27.04
CA ARG A 507 -15.74 -34.03 27.83
C ARG A 507 -14.87 -33.55 28.99
N GLU A 508 -14.12 -32.47 28.80
CA GLU A 508 -13.16 -31.98 29.80
C GLU A 508 -13.74 -30.86 30.67
N GLY A 509 -15.04 -30.55 30.53
CA GLY A 509 -15.69 -29.49 31.30
C GLY A 509 -15.08 -28.10 31.06
N ILE A 510 -14.53 -27.85 29.86
CA ILE A 510 -13.87 -26.58 29.55
C ILE A 510 -14.95 -25.48 29.49
N LYS A 511 -14.82 -24.46 30.34
CA LYS A 511 -15.72 -23.31 30.36
C LYS A 511 -15.58 -22.46 29.10
N SER A 512 -14.35 -22.10 28.77
CA SER A 512 -14.05 -21.21 27.65
C SER A 512 -12.70 -21.51 27.04
N LEU A 513 -12.56 -21.29 25.73
CA LEU A 513 -11.29 -21.34 25.04
C LEU A 513 -11.16 -20.19 24.03
N SER A 514 -9.93 -19.74 23.84
CA SER A 514 -9.55 -18.70 22.87
C SER A 514 -8.15 -19.02 22.36
N PRO A 515 -7.83 -18.74 21.09
CA PRO A 515 -6.44 -18.75 20.65
C PRO A 515 -5.64 -17.71 21.46
N THR A 516 -4.36 -18.00 21.69
CA THR A 516 -3.43 -17.03 22.27
C THR A 516 -3.07 -15.99 21.20
N ARG A 517 -2.69 -14.79 21.66
CA ARG A 517 -2.17 -13.74 20.77
C ARG A 517 -0.93 -14.21 20.01
N ALA A 518 0.04 -14.78 20.71
CA ALA A 518 1.27 -15.31 20.11
C ALA A 518 1.01 -16.32 18.97
N ALA A 519 0.13 -17.31 19.17
CA ALA A 519 -0.20 -18.26 18.10
C ALA A 519 -0.92 -17.60 16.91
N THR A 520 -1.68 -16.54 17.19
CA THR A 520 -2.34 -15.76 16.15
C THR A 520 -1.32 -14.93 15.38
N ASP A 521 -0.38 -14.28 16.07
CA ASP A 521 0.73 -13.53 15.46
C ASP A 521 1.58 -14.42 14.55
N ASP A 522 1.96 -15.63 15.01
CA ASP A 522 2.71 -16.61 14.21
C ASP A 522 1.97 -16.98 12.92
N PHE A 523 0.64 -17.19 13.01
CA PHE A 523 -0.17 -17.50 11.84
C PHE A 523 -0.28 -16.30 10.88
N GLN A 524 -0.42 -15.09 11.42
CA GLN A 524 -0.48 -13.87 10.60
C GLN A 524 0.84 -13.61 9.89
N GLU A 525 1.97 -13.76 10.58
CA GLU A 525 3.30 -13.63 9.97
C GLU A 525 3.48 -14.65 8.84
N TYR A 526 3.04 -15.90 9.05
CA TYR A 526 3.04 -16.92 8.00
C TYR A 526 2.14 -16.53 6.81
N ALA A 527 0.92 -16.06 7.08
CA ALA A 527 -0.03 -15.64 6.06
C ALA A 527 0.51 -14.47 5.24
N ASP A 528 1.07 -13.45 5.88
CA ASP A 528 1.69 -12.29 5.24
C ASP A 528 2.88 -12.70 4.37
N ALA A 529 3.79 -13.52 4.90
CA ALA A 529 4.93 -14.04 4.16
C ALA A 529 4.51 -14.89 2.95
N PHE A 530 3.42 -15.64 3.06
CA PHE A 530 2.85 -16.43 1.97
C PHE A 530 2.20 -15.54 0.91
N PHE A 531 1.28 -14.66 1.29
CA PHE A 531 0.54 -13.83 0.35
C PHE A 531 1.43 -12.82 -0.38
N ALA A 532 2.53 -12.36 0.23
CA ALA A 532 3.56 -11.55 -0.42
C ALA A 532 4.19 -12.22 -1.67
N GLN A 533 4.15 -13.56 -1.74
CA GLN A 533 4.64 -14.34 -2.89
C GLN A 533 3.57 -14.55 -3.96
N THR A 534 2.33 -14.09 -3.73
CA THR A 534 1.19 -14.29 -4.62
C THR A 534 0.81 -13.02 -5.37
N VAL A 535 0.13 -13.17 -6.51
CA VAL A 535 -0.42 -12.05 -7.28
C VAL A 535 -1.51 -11.29 -6.53
N LEU A 536 -2.03 -11.84 -5.42
CA LEU A 536 -2.98 -11.16 -4.53
C LEU A 536 -2.33 -9.93 -3.86
N ALA A 537 -1.00 -9.90 -3.75
CA ALA A 537 -0.24 -8.77 -3.23
C ALA A 537 0.15 -7.72 -4.30
N ASP A 538 -0.26 -7.86 -5.58
CA ASP A 538 0.07 -6.94 -6.69
C ASP A 538 -0.63 -5.56 -6.58
N GLY A 539 -0.82 -5.05 -5.35
CA GLY A 539 -1.61 -3.89 -4.95
C GLY A 539 -1.81 -2.83 -6.04
N CYS A 540 -3.09 -2.52 -6.30
CA CYS A 540 -3.53 -1.46 -7.21
C CYS A 540 -3.13 -0.09 -6.66
N ILE A 541 -1.88 0.32 -6.87
CA ILE A 541 -1.40 1.66 -6.50
C ILE A 541 -2.05 2.69 -7.43
N ARG A 542 -2.69 3.70 -6.84
CA ARG A 542 -3.23 4.82 -7.62
C ARG A 542 -2.06 5.62 -8.19
N TRP A 543 -2.03 5.85 -9.51
CA TRP A 543 -0.92 6.56 -10.16
C TRP A 543 -0.57 7.88 -9.47
N TYR A 544 -1.58 8.68 -9.13
CA TYR A 544 -1.40 9.99 -8.48
C TYR A 544 -0.94 9.91 -7.01
N ARG A 545 -0.90 8.72 -6.40
CA ARG A 545 -0.33 8.47 -5.07
C ARG A 545 0.99 7.71 -5.12
N SER A 546 1.40 7.27 -6.30
CA SER A 546 2.62 6.50 -6.48
C SER A 546 3.88 7.30 -6.12
N THR A 547 4.94 6.59 -5.76
CA THR A 547 6.30 7.14 -5.61
C THR A 547 6.70 7.99 -6.83
N PHE A 548 6.48 7.48 -8.04
CA PHE A 548 6.90 8.15 -9.28
C PHE A 548 6.24 9.51 -9.48
N TYR A 549 4.93 9.61 -9.22
CA TYR A 549 4.20 10.87 -9.29
C TYR A 549 4.77 11.88 -8.30
N ASN A 550 4.94 11.49 -7.04
CA ASN A 550 5.46 12.40 -6.02
C ASN A 550 6.90 12.85 -6.30
N MET A 551 7.75 11.95 -6.81
CA MET A 551 9.12 12.32 -7.23
C MET A 551 9.13 13.28 -8.42
N THR A 552 8.14 13.19 -9.31
CA THR A 552 7.98 14.13 -10.43
C THR A 552 7.57 15.51 -9.92
N ILE A 553 6.60 15.59 -9.00
CA ILE A 553 6.21 16.87 -8.38
C ILE A 553 7.37 17.50 -7.61
N LEU A 554 8.11 16.70 -6.82
CA LEU A 554 9.31 17.17 -6.14
C LEU A 554 10.37 17.69 -7.14
N GLY A 555 10.55 16.99 -8.27
CA GLY A 555 11.39 17.42 -9.37
C GLY A 555 10.95 18.77 -9.96
N LEU A 556 9.66 18.95 -10.24
CA LEU A 556 9.14 20.21 -10.77
C LEU A 556 9.30 21.38 -9.78
N CYS A 557 9.12 21.16 -8.48
CA CYS A 557 9.46 22.14 -7.45
C CYS A 557 10.95 22.51 -7.51
N ASN A 558 11.82 21.51 -7.68
CA ASN A 558 13.26 21.72 -7.82
C ASN A 558 13.64 22.48 -9.11
N LEU A 559 12.96 22.23 -10.22
CA LEU A 559 13.13 23.01 -11.43
C LEU A 559 12.74 24.47 -11.16
N ALA A 560 11.52 24.68 -10.68
CA ALA A 560 10.92 26.01 -10.49
C ALA A 560 11.72 26.88 -9.52
N ALA A 561 12.22 26.32 -8.42
CA ALA A 561 12.93 27.08 -7.39
C ALA A 561 14.47 27.01 -7.56
N PRO A 562 15.20 26.03 -6.99
CA PRO A 562 16.66 26.02 -7.06
C PRO A 562 17.23 25.83 -8.47
N GLY A 563 16.50 25.20 -9.38
CA GLY A 563 16.92 24.99 -10.77
C GLY A 563 17.00 26.30 -11.55
N ILE A 564 15.94 27.11 -11.52
CA ILE A 564 15.95 28.46 -12.11
C ILE A 564 16.93 29.38 -11.39
N TRP A 565 17.10 29.23 -10.07
CA TRP A 565 18.16 29.94 -9.34
C TRP A 565 19.56 29.58 -9.86
N GLY A 566 19.83 28.30 -10.10
CA GLY A 566 21.06 27.83 -10.74
C GLY A 566 21.22 28.36 -12.17
N ALA A 567 20.14 28.45 -12.93
CA ALA A 567 20.12 29.04 -14.27
C ALA A 567 20.61 30.49 -14.26
N MET A 568 20.12 31.31 -13.32
CA MET A 568 20.53 32.71 -13.15
C MET A 568 22.01 32.84 -12.78
N ASN A 569 22.50 32.01 -11.86
CA ASN A 569 23.93 32.02 -11.49
C ASN A 569 24.83 31.59 -12.65
N SER A 570 24.37 30.67 -13.48
CA SER A 570 25.10 30.17 -14.67
C SER A 570 25.23 31.20 -15.79
N LEU A 571 24.49 32.31 -15.74
CA LEU A 571 24.68 33.45 -16.66
C LEU A 571 26.01 34.19 -16.42
N GLY A 572 26.69 33.92 -15.29
CA GLY A 572 27.95 34.54 -14.88
C GLY A 572 27.72 35.88 -14.18
N ALA A 573 28.18 36.00 -12.93
CA ALA A 573 27.91 37.15 -12.05
C ALA A 573 26.41 37.53 -12.02
N GLY A 574 25.50 36.56 -12.10
CA GLY A 574 24.05 36.80 -12.14
C GLY A 574 23.58 37.62 -13.34
N GLY A 575 24.34 37.65 -14.45
CA GLY A 575 24.06 38.48 -15.62
C GLY A 575 24.60 39.92 -15.53
N ALA A 576 25.32 40.27 -14.46
CA ALA A 576 25.94 41.58 -14.24
C ALA A 576 27.41 41.63 -14.73
N ALA A 577 27.94 42.86 -14.88
CA ALA A 577 29.33 43.08 -15.30
C ALA A 577 30.37 42.84 -14.17
N SER A 578 29.96 42.80 -12.90
CA SER A 578 30.86 42.64 -11.73
C SER A 578 30.38 41.53 -10.78
N PRO A 579 31.22 40.54 -10.43
CA PRO A 579 30.85 39.42 -9.55
C PRO A 579 30.58 39.79 -8.08
N ARG A 580 30.99 40.98 -7.62
CA ARG A 580 31.04 41.30 -6.18
C ARG A 580 29.66 41.32 -5.50
N LEU A 581 28.68 42.02 -6.08
CA LEU A 581 27.34 42.13 -5.51
C LEU A 581 26.63 40.78 -5.46
N VAL A 582 26.75 39.98 -6.53
CA VAL A 582 26.11 38.66 -6.64
C VAL A 582 26.77 37.64 -5.71
N ASN A 583 28.10 37.64 -5.59
CA ASN A 583 28.79 36.78 -4.63
C ASN A 583 28.44 37.16 -3.18
N ALA A 584 28.31 38.46 -2.87
CA ALA A 584 27.85 38.91 -1.55
C ALA A 584 26.40 38.49 -1.27
N ALA A 585 25.50 38.61 -2.25
CA ALA A 585 24.11 38.17 -2.14
C ALA A 585 24.01 36.63 -1.95
N ASN A 586 24.81 35.85 -2.67
CA ASN A 586 24.87 34.40 -2.51
C ASN A 586 25.43 34.01 -1.14
N ALA A 587 26.50 34.67 -0.66
CA ALA A 587 27.04 34.45 0.68
C ALA A 587 25.99 34.74 1.76
N LEU A 588 25.24 35.84 1.64
CA LEU A 588 24.13 36.17 2.55
C LEU A 588 23.05 35.09 2.54
N THR A 589 22.67 34.61 1.34
CA THR A 589 21.69 33.53 1.17
C THR A 589 22.13 32.29 1.95
N PHE A 590 23.37 31.84 1.75
CA PHE A 590 23.90 30.65 2.41
C PHE A 590 24.04 30.82 3.93
N CYS A 591 24.46 31.99 4.43
CA CYS A 591 24.50 32.27 5.87
C CYS A 591 23.13 32.09 6.54
N LEU A 592 22.06 32.59 5.89
CA LEU A 592 20.69 32.42 6.39
C LEU A 592 20.17 31.01 6.19
N MET A 593 20.63 30.29 5.16
CA MET A 593 20.33 28.87 4.97
C MET A 593 20.90 28.00 6.10
N VAL A 594 22.06 28.32 6.67
CA VAL A 594 22.59 27.60 7.83
C VAL A 594 21.59 27.61 8.98
N VAL A 595 21.06 28.79 9.30
CA VAL A 595 20.10 28.97 10.41
C VAL A 595 18.75 28.33 10.08
N SER A 596 18.21 28.60 8.89
CA SER A 596 16.90 28.08 8.51
C SER A 596 16.90 26.56 8.35
N CYS A 597 17.93 25.94 7.73
CA CYS A 597 18.07 24.48 7.67
C CYS A 597 18.02 23.86 9.08
N TYR A 598 18.80 24.41 10.01
CA TYR A 598 18.88 23.89 11.38
C TYR A 598 17.54 23.99 12.13
N LEU A 599 16.77 25.06 11.91
CA LEU A 599 15.44 25.25 12.51
C LEU A 599 14.31 24.56 11.73
N SER A 600 14.59 23.95 10.59
CA SER A 600 13.55 23.41 9.70
C SER A 600 12.83 22.20 10.29
N SER A 601 13.49 21.39 11.12
CA SER A 601 12.83 20.27 11.83
C SER A 601 11.72 20.77 12.76
N ALA A 602 11.96 21.86 13.50
CA ALA A 602 10.95 22.51 14.33
C ALA A 602 9.79 23.06 13.49
N LEU A 603 10.06 23.60 12.30
CA LEU A 603 9.00 24.12 11.42
C LEU A 603 8.11 23.00 10.86
N VAL A 604 8.67 21.83 10.53
CA VAL A 604 7.93 20.68 10.02
C VAL A 604 6.87 20.18 11.01
N HIS A 605 7.10 20.33 12.31
CA HIS A 605 6.09 20.02 13.33
C HIS A 605 4.78 20.81 13.11
N TYR A 606 4.87 22.10 12.76
CA TYR A 606 3.70 22.98 12.65
C TYR A 606 2.99 22.90 11.30
N ILE A 607 3.75 22.83 10.20
CA ILE A 607 3.18 22.93 8.84
C ILE A 607 3.31 21.63 8.04
N GLY A 608 3.89 20.58 8.62
CA GLY A 608 4.17 19.32 7.97
C GLY A 608 5.26 19.43 6.89
N ILE A 609 5.76 18.29 6.43
CA ILE A 609 6.84 18.25 5.42
C ILE A 609 6.41 18.85 4.06
N LYS A 610 5.15 18.66 3.68
CA LYS A 610 4.56 19.26 2.48
C LYS A 610 4.49 20.79 2.58
N GLY A 611 4.03 21.31 3.72
CA GLY A 611 3.97 22.75 3.96
C GLY A 611 5.36 23.38 3.98
N ALA A 612 6.34 22.70 4.58
CA ALA A 612 7.74 23.13 4.57
C ALA A 612 8.32 23.24 3.15
N LEU A 613 8.05 22.26 2.28
CA LEU A 613 8.48 22.33 0.87
C LEU A 613 7.85 23.53 0.15
N ILE A 614 6.54 23.76 0.32
CA ILE A 614 5.82 24.89 -0.31
C ILE A 614 6.39 26.22 0.19
N PHE A 615 6.50 26.39 1.51
CA PHE A 615 7.10 27.58 2.12
C PHE A 615 8.48 27.86 1.55
N GLY A 616 9.29 26.81 1.39
CA GLY A 616 10.65 26.93 0.92
C GLY A 616 10.79 27.49 -0.50
N THR A 617 9.77 27.35 -1.35
CA THR A 617 9.80 27.91 -2.72
C THR A 617 9.60 29.43 -2.78
N LEU A 618 9.04 30.05 -1.74
CA LEU A 618 8.55 31.44 -1.79
C LEU A 618 9.66 32.49 -1.95
N GLY A 619 10.83 32.29 -1.37
CA GLY A 619 11.91 33.28 -1.35
C GLY A 619 12.71 33.40 -2.66
N TYR A 620 12.52 32.46 -3.60
CA TYR A 620 13.27 32.46 -4.86
C TYR A 620 12.84 33.57 -5.83
N ALA A 621 11.54 33.77 -6.02
CA ALA A 621 11.01 34.79 -6.92
C ALA A 621 11.41 36.24 -6.53
N PRO A 622 11.37 36.64 -5.24
CA PRO A 622 11.91 37.92 -4.78
C PRO A 622 13.39 38.13 -5.11
N TYR A 623 14.21 37.09 -5.03
CA TYR A 623 15.63 37.17 -5.41
C TYR A 623 15.80 37.43 -6.92
N ALA A 624 15.06 36.72 -7.78
CA ALA A 624 15.07 36.98 -9.22
C ALA A 624 14.57 38.40 -9.56
N ALA A 625 13.56 38.90 -8.84
CA ALA A 625 13.09 40.28 -8.97
C ALA A 625 14.17 41.29 -8.58
N GLY A 626 14.95 41.02 -7.52
CA GLY A 626 16.11 41.82 -7.15
C GLY A 626 17.13 41.92 -8.30
N LEU A 627 17.54 40.78 -8.86
CA LEU A 627 18.47 40.75 -10.00
C LEU A 627 17.92 41.48 -11.24
N TYR A 628 16.62 41.30 -11.53
CA TYR A 628 15.95 42.04 -12.60
C TYR A 628 16.05 43.55 -12.41
N THR A 629 15.70 44.06 -11.22
CA THR A 629 15.74 45.51 -10.95
C THR A 629 17.16 46.05 -10.93
N ASN A 630 18.14 45.25 -10.50
CA ASN A 630 19.55 45.61 -10.58
C ASN A 630 20.00 45.74 -12.04
N ASN A 631 19.69 44.75 -12.87
CA ASN A 631 20.05 44.74 -14.29
C ASN A 631 19.37 45.88 -15.06
N ARG A 632 18.08 46.15 -14.81
CA ARG A 632 17.29 47.14 -15.56
C ARG A 632 17.46 48.58 -15.08
N PHE A 633 17.59 48.77 -13.77
CA PHE A 633 17.52 50.08 -13.11
C PHE A 633 18.72 50.39 -12.21
N GLY A 634 19.68 49.47 -12.06
CA GLY A 634 20.84 49.66 -11.16
C GLY A 634 20.52 49.57 -9.67
N THR A 635 19.36 49.02 -9.28
CA THR A 635 18.96 48.92 -7.87
C THR A 635 19.71 47.80 -7.15
N GLU A 636 20.49 48.09 -6.10
CA GLU A 636 21.29 47.07 -5.40
C GLU A 636 20.62 46.49 -4.15
N TRP A 637 19.87 47.30 -3.39
CA TRP A 637 19.31 46.89 -2.10
C TRP A 637 18.31 45.72 -2.22
N LEU A 638 17.51 45.70 -3.30
CA LEU A 638 16.50 44.66 -3.53
C LEU A 638 17.14 43.30 -3.79
N THR A 639 18.34 43.26 -4.38
CA THR A 639 19.12 42.03 -4.56
C THR A 639 19.52 41.44 -3.21
N LEU A 640 19.98 42.27 -2.26
CA LEU A 640 20.34 41.81 -0.91
C LEU A 640 19.11 41.41 -0.09
N PHE A 641 18.01 42.16 -0.20
CA PHE A 641 16.76 41.82 0.46
C PHE A 641 16.16 40.51 -0.09
N GLY A 642 16.12 40.36 -1.41
CA GLY A 642 15.69 39.13 -2.07
C GLY A 642 16.57 37.94 -1.71
N ALA A 643 17.89 38.14 -1.58
CA ALA A 643 18.82 37.11 -1.11
C ALA A 643 18.54 36.69 0.33
N ALA A 644 18.16 37.63 1.21
CA ALA A 644 17.78 37.31 2.57
C ALA A 644 16.51 36.46 2.63
N LEU A 645 15.46 36.85 1.90
CA LEU A 645 14.22 36.07 1.80
C LEU A 645 14.47 34.68 1.21
N CYS A 646 15.26 34.60 0.15
CA CYS A 646 15.68 33.34 -0.46
C CYS A 646 16.43 32.47 0.53
N GLY A 647 17.35 33.02 1.34
CA GLY A 647 18.12 32.25 2.30
C GLY A 647 17.26 31.62 3.41
N ILE A 648 16.24 32.36 3.89
CA ILE A 648 15.29 31.86 4.89
C ILE A 648 14.41 30.74 4.31
N SER A 649 13.87 30.93 3.11
CA SER A 649 12.98 29.91 2.52
C SER A 649 13.78 28.71 1.99
N ALA A 650 14.91 28.93 1.33
CA ALA A 650 15.69 27.87 0.70
C ALA A 650 16.19 26.85 1.71
N GLY A 651 16.61 27.25 2.92
CA GLY A 651 17.04 26.27 3.92
C GLY A 651 15.93 25.28 4.29
N VAL A 652 14.69 25.77 4.40
CA VAL A 652 13.51 24.93 4.60
C VAL A 652 13.22 24.07 3.37
N PHE A 653 13.29 24.65 2.17
CA PHE A 653 13.07 23.94 0.91
C PHE A 653 13.97 22.72 0.80
N TRP A 654 15.28 22.95 0.90
CA TRP A 654 16.28 21.93 0.68
C TRP A 654 16.26 20.84 1.75
N MET A 655 15.97 21.19 2.99
CA MET A 655 15.76 20.20 4.05
C MET A 655 14.55 19.31 3.71
N ALA A 656 13.40 19.93 3.41
CA ALA A 656 12.17 19.19 3.13
C ALA A 656 12.32 18.30 1.89
N GLU A 657 12.96 18.84 0.87
CA GLU A 657 13.29 18.16 -0.38
C GLU A 657 14.16 16.92 -0.14
N ALA A 658 15.25 17.07 0.62
CA ALA A 658 16.12 15.96 0.98
C ALA A 658 15.39 14.86 1.76
N ALA A 659 14.55 15.23 2.73
CA ALA A 659 13.77 14.27 3.51
C ALA A 659 12.77 13.50 2.63
N ILE A 660 12.03 14.20 1.76
CA ILE A 660 11.06 13.59 0.83
C ILE A 660 11.78 12.66 -0.15
N ALA A 661 12.88 13.11 -0.74
CA ALA A 661 13.63 12.35 -1.73
C ALA A 661 14.21 11.03 -1.19
N ILE A 662 14.50 10.97 0.12
CA ILE A 662 15.00 9.77 0.79
C ILE A 662 13.85 8.85 1.24
N ALA A 663 12.78 9.40 1.80
CA ALA A 663 11.75 8.61 2.48
C ALA A 663 10.60 8.12 1.58
N TYR A 664 10.23 8.89 0.55
CA TYR A 664 9.11 8.53 -0.33
C TYR A 664 9.41 7.28 -1.18
N PRO A 665 10.62 7.11 -1.75
CA PRO A 665 10.93 5.93 -2.55
C PRO A 665 11.16 4.64 -1.76
N GLU A 666 10.88 3.51 -2.41
CA GLU A 666 11.18 2.19 -1.89
C GLU A 666 12.71 1.98 -1.77
N PRO A 667 13.20 1.14 -0.84
CA PRO A 667 14.64 1.04 -0.54
C PRO A 667 15.50 0.67 -1.76
N TRP A 668 14.96 -0.12 -2.69
CA TRP A 668 15.62 -0.54 -3.94
C TRP A 668 15.50 0.47 -5.09
N ASN A 669 14.86 1.61 -4.86
CA ASN A 669 14.55 2.63 -5.86
C ASN A 669 14.99 4.04 -5.43
N ARG A 670 15.60 4.19 -4.24
CA ARG A 670 16.04 5.47 -3.68
C ARG A 670 17.11 6.14 -4.52
N GLY A 671 18.19 5.45 -4.88
CA GLY A 671 19.26 5.99 -5.72
C GLY A 671 18.78 6.43 -7.10
N LYS A 672 17.89 5.67 -7.73
CA LYS A 672 17.26 6.03 -9.02
C LYS A 672 16.33 7.22 -8.88
N ALA A 673 15.52 7.25 -7.82
CA ALA A 673 14.65 8.40 -7.53
C ALA A 673 15.47 9.67 -7.28
N LEU A 674 16.59 9.56 -6.54
CA LEU A 674 17.55 10.64 -6.31
C LEU A 674 18.11 11.18 -7.63
N GLY A 675 18.59 10.31 -8.53
CA GLY A 675 19.07 10.74 -9.86
C GLY A 675 17.97 11.36 -10.74
N TYR A 676 16.77 10.79 -10.70
CA TYR A 676 15.61 11.24 -11.49
C TYR A 676 15.16 12.65 -11.09
N TRP A 677 14.89 12.90 -9.80
CA TRP A 677 14.44 14.22 -9.37
C TRP A 677 15.52 15.28 -9.60
N LEU A 678 16.78 14.94 -9.34
CA LEU A 678 17.90 15.89 -9.42
C LEU A 678 18.16 16.34 -10.87
N THR A 679 17.70 15.56 -11.84
CA THR A 679 17.67 15.95 -13.25
C THR A 679 16.87 17.23 -13.47
N TYR A 680 15.77 17.41 -12.74
CA TYR A 680 14.94 18.63 -12.85
C TYR A 680 15.66 19.87 -12.33
N ARG A 681 16.42 19.76 -11.24
CA ARG A 681 17.26 20.87 -10.76
C ARG A 681 18.25 21.29 -11.84
N LEU A 682 19.00 20.34 -12.38
CA LEU A 682 20.01 20.62 -13.41
C LEU A 682 19.41 21.07 -14.75
N SER A 683 18.15 20.71 -15.03
CA SER A 683 17.44 21.18 -16.22
C SER A 683 17.31 22.71 -16.24
N GLY A 684 17.24 23.37 -15.08
CA GLY A 684 17.31 24.83 -15.00
C GLY A 684 18.64 25.38 -15.53
N GLN A 685 19.77 24.80 -15.12
CA GLN A 685 21.10 25.17 -15.65
C GLN A 685 21.21 24.92 -17.16
N ILE A 686 20.72 23.78 -17.64
CA ILE A 686 20.70 23.45 -19.08
C ILE A 686 19.87 24.49 -19.85
N LEU A 687 18.68 24.83 -19.35
CA LEU A 687 17.80 25.83 -19.95
C LEU A 687 18.46 27.22 -19.98
N GLY A 688 19.02 27.66 -18.86
CA GLY A 688 19.75 28.93 -18.76
C GLY A 688 20.97 28.98 -19.70
N GLY A 689 21.75 27.90 -19.75
CA GLY A 689 22.88 27.75 -20.65
C GLY A 689 22.47 27.78 -22.12
N ALA A 690 21.40 27.09 -22.51
CA ALA A 690 20.88 27.07 -23.87
C ALA A 690 20.39 28.45 -24.34
N ILE A 691 19.63 29.15 -23.49
CA ILE A 691 19.16 30.52 -23.77
C ILE A 691 20.37 31.45 -23.93
N ASN A 692 21.31 31.38 -22.99
CA ASN A 692 22.50 32.25 -23.02
C ASN A 692 23.38 31.99 -24.25
N LEU A 693 23.56 30.72 -24.62
CA LEU A 693 24.33 30.33 -25.80
C LEU A 693 23.65 30.81 -27.10
N GLY A 694 22.33 30.63 -27.22
CA GLY A 694 21.58 31.09 -28.38
C GLY A 694 21.63 32.62 -28.57
N LEU A 695 21.63 33.38 -27.48
CA LEU A 695 21.68 34.85 -27.53
C LEU A 695 23.09 35.43 -27.75
N ASN A 696 24.15 34.67 -27.43
CA ASN A 696 25.53 35.16 -27.44
C ASN A 696 26.47 34.36 -28.35
N ALA A 697 25.96 33.46 -29.19
CA ALA A 697 26.79 32.68 -30.12
C ALA A 697 27.66 33.55 -31.04
N ASP A 698 27.12 34.69 -31.47
CA ASP A 698 27.74 35.61 -32.43
C ASP A 698 28.44 36.83 -31.78
N ARG A 699 28.45 36.94 -30.44
CA ARG A 699 29.07 38.07 -29.72
C ARG A 699 30.38 37.65 -29.06
N ASP A 700 31.46 38.34 -29.39
CA ASP A 700 32.82 38.10 -28.87
C ASP A 700 33.27 39.12 -27.80
N GLN A 701 32.42 40.11 -27.45
CA GLN A 701 32.71 41.14 -26.44
C GLN A 701 31.95 40.93 -25.12
N ALA A 702 32.47 41.48 -24.02
CA ALA A 702 31.86 41.42 -22.68
C ALA A 702 30.57 42.27 -22.57
N GLY A 703 29.50 41.74 -21.99
CA GLY A 703 28.22 42.45 -21.81
C GLY A 703 27.25 41.77 -20.83
N GLN A 704 26.19 42.48 -20.43
CA GLN A 704 25.13 42.00 -19.52
C GLN A 704 24.04 41.21 -20.27
N VAL A 705 23.35 40.29 -19.58
CA VAL A 705 22.22 39.53 -20.13
C VAL A 705 20.96 40.39 -20.19
N SER A 706 20.09 40.15 -21.18
CA SER A 706 18.82 40.87 -21.36
C SER A 706 17.88 40.72 -20.15
N TYR A 707 17.30 41.85 -19.70
CA TYR A 707 16.34 41.88 -18.60
C TYR A 707 15.08 41.02 -18.84
N THR A 708 14.71 40.78 -20.11
CA THR A 708 13.55 39.96 -20.48
C THR A 708 13.68 38.51 -20.00
N VAL A 709 14.91 37.99 -19.89
CA VAL A 709 15.18 36.64 -19.39
C VAL A 709 14.76 36.49 -17.93
N PHE A 710 14.95 37.54 -17.11
CA PHE A 710 14.57 37.51 -15.70
C PHE A 710 13.05 37.50 -15.50
N LEU A 711 12.26 38.12 -16.38
CA LEU A 711 10.79 38.06 -16.29
C LEU A 711 10.28 36.62 -16.42
N VAL A 712 10.88 35.83 -17.31
CA VAL A 712 10.56 34.41 -17.47
C VAL A 712 10.94 33.62 -16.22
N PHE A 713 12.13 33.88 -15.66
CA PHE A 713 12.58 33.22 -14.43
C PHE A 713 11.69 33.53 -13.22
N ILE A 714 11.25 34.79 -13.06
CA ILE A 714 10.31 35.18 -12.02
C ILE A 714 8.99 34.43 -12.17
N ALA A 715 8.44 34.34 -13.38
CA ALA A 715 7.18 33.63 -13.64
C ALA A 715 7.29 32.13 -13.29
N LEU A 716 8.40 31.48 -13.70
CA LEU A 716 8.65 30.07 -13.38
C LEU A 716 8.83 29.84 -11.87
N GLN A 717 9.54 30.72 -11.18
CA GLN A 717 9.71 30.64 -9.73
C GLN A 717 8.41 30.89 -8.95
N ALA A 718 7.56 31.81 -9.43
CA ALA A 718 6.26 32.10 -8.85
C ALA A 718 5.27 30.91 -8.94
N ALA A 719 5.48 29.98 -9.88
CA ALA A 719 4.70 28.75 -9.98
C ALA A 719 5.08 27.70 -8.92
N GLY A 720 6.26 27.79 -8.29
CA GLY A 720 6.79 26.82 -7.34
C GLY A 720 5.81 26.43 -6.20
N PRO A 721 5.20 27.40 -5.49
CA PRO A 721 4.23 27.11 -4.44
C PRO A 721 3.01 26.32 -4.94
N VAL A 722 2.53 26.65 -6.13
CA VAL A 722 1.36 26.00 -6.75
C VAL A 722 1.71 24.56 -7.14
N VAL A 723 2.90 24.33 -7.70
CA VAL A 723 3.39 22.97 -8.00
C VAL A 723 3.47 22.13 -6.72
N GLY A 724 3.96 22.71 -5.62
CA GLY A 724 4.03 22.03 -4.32
C GLY A 724 2.69 21.58 -3.75
N LEU A 725 1.58 22.23 -4.12
CA LEU A 725 0.23 21.80 -3.71
C LEU A 725 -0.15 20.41 -4.25
N PHE A 726 0.41 20.00 -5.38
CA PHE A 726 0.15 18.70 -6.00
C PHE A 726 0.93 17.55 -5.36
N LEU A 727 1.87 17.83 -4.45
CA LEU A 727 2.58 16.79 -3.72
C LEU A 727 1.63 16.12 -2.72
N ASN A 728 1.64 14.79 -2.63
CA ASN A 728 0.87 14.11 -1.59
C ASN A 728 1.56 14.24 -0.24
N SER A 729 0.76 14.33 0.82
CA SER A 729 1.26 14.17 2.19
C SER A 729 1.79 12.74 2.41
N PRO A 730 2.78 12.52 3.29
CA PRO A 730 3.45 11.22 3.48
C PRO A 730 2.50 10.03 3.61
N GLY A 731 1.50 10.11 4.50
CA GLY A 731 0.54 9.03 4.73
C GLY A 731 -0.39 8.70 3.55
N LYS A 732 -0.44 9.55 2.52
CA LYS A 732 -1.21 9.31 1.27
C LYS A 732 -0.36 8.69 0.16
N VAL A 733 0.96 8.56 0.35
CA VAL A 733 1.86 7.95 -0.63
C VAL A 733 1.69 6.44 -0.60
N GLU A 734 1.51 5.86 -1.76
CA GLU A 734 1.33 4.41 -1.96
C GLU A 734 2.61 3.85 -2.62
N ARG A 735 3.42 3.14 -1.83
CA ARG A 735 4.66 2.49 -2.29
C ARG A 735 4.41 1.09 -2.83
N LYS A 736 5.28 0.64 -3.73
CA LYS A 736 5.24 -0.72 -4.31
C LYS A 736 5.47 -1.84 -3.30
N ASP A 737 6.05 -1.53 -2.15
CA ASP A 737 6.27 -2.47 -1.05
C ASP A 737 5.10 -2.54 -0.06
N GLY A 738 4.05 -1.74 -0.25
CA GLY A 738 2.89 -1.67 0.65
C GLY A 738 3.16 -0.95 1.98
N LYS A 739 4.40 -0.51 2.25
CA LYS A 739 4.75 0.21 3.47
C LYS A 739 4.29 1.67 3.36
N LYS A 740 3.68 2.20 4.43
CA LYS A 740 3.32 3.62 4.52
C LYS A 740 4.58 4.46 4.74
N VAL A 741 4.57 5.68 4.22
CA VAL A 741 5.62 6.67 4.48
C VAL A 741 5.19 7.53 5.66
N SER A 742 6.00 7.61 6.71
CA SER A 742 5.82 8.59 7.78
C SER A 742 6.95 9.62 7.75
N LEU A 743 6.59 10.89 7.76
CA LEU A 743 7.54 12.00 7.94
C LEU A 743 6.89 12.99 8.90
N GLU A 744 6.53 12.48 10.07
CA GLU A 744 5.87 13.25 11.12
C GLU A 744 6.81 13.48 12.28
N ILE A 745 6.84 14.73 12.75
CA ILE A 745 7.50 15.12 13.98
C ILE A 745 6.40 15.29 15.03
N VAL A 746 6.21 14.25 15.82
CA VAL A 746 5.14 14.19 16.84
C VAL A 746 5.56 14.90 18.13
N ARG A 747 6.85 15.03 18.38
CA ARG A 747 7.40 15.60 19.62
C ARG A 747 7.61 17.11 19.53
N ASP A 748 7.75 17.73 20.71
CA ASP A 748 7.94 19.16 20.87
C ASP A 748 9.14 19.71 20.05
N PRO A 749 9.03 20.91 19.44
CA PRO A 749 10.09 21.53 18.65
C PRO A 749 11.45 21.70 19.34
N TRP A 750 11.48 21.96 20.66
CA TRP A 750 12.74 22.10 21.40
C TRP A 750 13.44 20.76 21.59
N PHE A 751 12.67 19.69 21.77
CA PHE A 751 13.21 18.34 21.78
C PHE A 751 13.91 18.03 20.44
N GLU A 752 13.28 18.39 19.33
CA GLU A 752 13.86 18.17 17.99
C GLU A 752 15.14 18.95 17.75
N ILE A 753 15.19 20.24 18.12
CA ILE A 753 16.42 21.04 18.05
C ILE A 753 17.52 20.40 18.91
N GLY A 754 17.19 19.92 20.11
CA GLY A 754 18.10 19.19 20.97
C GLY A 754 18.66 17.92 20.33
N GLN A 755 17.82 17.10 19.69
CA GLN A 755 18.24 15.89 19.00
C GLN A 755 19.07 16.19 17.74
N THR A 756 18.67 17.17 16.92
CA THR A 756 19.45 17.60 15.75
C THR A 756 20.85 18.08 16.18
N THR A 757 20.94 18.83 17.26
CA THR A 757 22.24 19.26 17.84
C THR A 757 23.07 18.07 18.28
N ARG A 758 22.45 17.12 18.99
CA ARG A 758 23.13 15.92 19.45
C ARG A 758 23.66 15.10 18.27
N LEU A 759 22.88 14.96 17.20
CA LEU A 759 23.28 14.25 15.99
C LEU A 759 24.48 14.91 15.30
N PHE A 760 24.57 16.24 15.29
CA PHE A 760 25.73 16.95 14.76
C PHE A 760 27.04 16.55 15.45
N PHE A 761 27.01 16.36 16.77
CA PHE A 761 28.17 15.96 17.57
C PHE A 761 28.43 14.45 17.61
N THR A 762 27.69 13.65 16.84
CA THR A 762 27.99 12.22 16.70
C THR A 762 29.31 12.04 15.96
N ARG A 763 30.05 10.98 16.32
CA ARG A 763 31.33 10.65 15.70
C ARG A 763 31.16 10.46 14.19
N GLU A 764 30.08 9.81 13.79
CA GLU A 764 29.75 9.49 12.42
C GLU A 764 29.54 10.75 11.57
N PHE A 765 28.79 11.73 12.08
CA PHE A 765 28.55 12.99 11.34
C PHE A 765 29.80 13.88 11.32
N LEU A 766 30.51 14.04 12.44
CA LEU A 766 31.72 14.85 12.52
C LEU A 766 32.81 14.39 11.55
N LEU A 767 32.94 13.07 11.34
CA LEU A 767 33.92 12.50 10.41
C LEU A 767 33.63 12.81 8.93
N ILE A 768 32.39 13.18 8.57
CA ILE A 768 32.02 13.51 7.19
C ILE A 768 31.90 15.02 6.93
N VAL A 769 32.02 15.89 7.94
CA VAL A 769 31.89 17.36 7.78
C VAL A 769 32.87 17.93 6.75
N LEU A 770 34.13 17.49 6.76
CA LEU A 770 35.13 17.93 5.76
C LEU A 770 34.85 17.35 4.37
N PHE A 771 34.23 16.18 4.30
CA PHE A 771 33.85 15.55 3.03
C PHE A 771 32.63 16.23 2.39
N ILE A 772 31.66 16.64 3.21
CA ILE A 772 30.60 17.56 2.80
C ILE A 772 31.23 18.87 2.30
N GLY A 773 32.14 19.44 3.08
CA GLY A 773 32.77 20.72 2.78
C GLY A 773 33.53 20.74 1.46
N GLN A 774 34.43 19.78 1.23
CA GLN A 774 35.20 19.72 -0.03
C GLN A 774 34.30 19.54 -1.26
N ALA A 775 33.16 18.85 -1.10
CA ALA A 775 32.20 18.66 -2.18
C ALA A 775 31.61 20.00 -2.59
N VAL A 776 31.01 20.74 -1.66
CA VAL A 776 30.26 21.97 -2.01
C VAL A 776 31.12 23.23 -2.10
N PHE A 777 32.30 23.25 -1.48
CA PHE A 777 33.27 24.33 -1.65
C PHE A 777 33.68 24.46 -3.12
N SER A 778 33.70 23.35 -3.86
CA SER A 778 34.12 23.31 -5.26
C SER A 778 33.25 24.15 -6.20
N GLU A 779 31.99 24.39 -5.84
CA GLU A 779 31.00 25.07 -6.69
C GLU A 779 31.46 26.46 -7.10
N ALA A 780 31.77 27.32 -6.12
CA ALA A 780 32.25 28.67 -6.41
C ALA A 780 33.60 28.65 -7.16
N VAL A 781 34.44 27.64 -6.91
CA VAL A 781 35.77 27.50 -7.52
C VAL A 781 35.66 27.23 -9.02
N PHE A 782 34.89 26.23 -9.45
CA PHE A 782 34.82 25.92 -10.89
C PHE A 782 34.02 26.96 -11.68
N PHE A 783 33.02 27.61 -11.08
CA PHE A 783 32.33 28.74 -11.73
C PHE A 783 33.23 29.96 -11.87
N THR A 784 34.07 30.24 -10.86
CA THR A 784 35.04 31.34 -10.93
C THR A 784 36.16 31.03 -11.94
N TYR A 785 36.62 29.79 -11.99
CA TYR A 785 37.53 29.31 -13.04
C TYR A 785 36.95 29.56 -14.44
N LEU A 786 35.67 29.19 -14.65
CA LEU A 786 34.99 29.45 -15.92
C LEU A 786 34.87 30.95 -16.20
N ALA A 787 34.60 31.77 -15.17
CA ALA A 787 34.42 33.22 -15.31
C ALA A 787 35.72 33.97 -15.64
N LEU A 788 36.86 33.57 -15.07
CA LEU A 788 38.13 34.27 -15.20
C LEU A 788 38.88 33.93 -16.49
N TRP A 789 38.83 32.68 -16.92
CA TRP A 789 39.73 32.16 -17.96
C TRP A 789 39.06 31.96 -19.32
N PHE A 790 37.76 32.22 -19.47
CA PHE A 790 37.02 31.95 -20.71
C PHE A 790 36.17 33.12 -21.22
N SER A 791 36.04 33.20 -22.55
CA SER A 791 35.17 34.14 -23.25
C SER A 791 33.68 33.92 -22.93
N VAL A 792 32.83 34.94 -23.14
CA VAL A 792 31.38 34.88 -22.85
C VAL A 792 30.71 33.66 -23.51
N ARG A 793 30.99 33.42 -24.79
CA ARG A 793 30.43 32.28 -25.54
C ARG A 793 30.96 30.92 -25.06
N ALA A 794 32.23 30.84 -24.66
CA ALA A 794 32.78 29.64 -24.02
C ALA A 794 32.12 29.37 -22.65
N ARG A 795 31.81 30.40 -21.86
CA ARG A 795 31.07 30.25 -20.58
C ARG A 795 29.64 29.77 -20.79
N ALA A 796 28.96 30.28 -21.81
CA ALA A 796 27.63 29.83 -22.18
C ALA A 796 27.62 28.35 -22.59
N LEU A 797 28.59 27.94 -23.42
CA LEU A 797 28.79 26.53 -23.78
C LEU A 797 29.07 25.65 -22.54
N GLY A 798 29.93 26.13 -21.64
CA GLY A 798 30.26 25.45 -20.38
C GLY A 798 29.03 25.18 -19.53
N SER A 799 28.19 26.20 -19.34
CA SER A 799 26.97 26.09 -18.54
C SER A 799 25.97 25.09 -19.12
N PHE A 800 25.83 25.03 -20.45
CA PHE A 800 24.97 24.07 -21.14
C PHE A 800 25.49 22.63 -21.03
N LEU A 801 26.75 22.40 -21.39
CA LEU A 801 27.34 21.05 -21.41
C LEU A 801 27.53 20.46 -20.01
N SER A 802 27.92 21.27 -19.03
CA SER A 802 28.12 20.81 -17.66
C SER A 802 26.83 20.27 -17.03
N GLY A 803 25.69 20.90 -17.30
CA GLY A 803 24.37 20.40 -16.88
C GLY A 803 24.05 19.02 -17.45
N ILE A 804 24.29 18.81 -18.75
CA ILE A 804 24.04 17.51 -19.42
C ILE A 804 24.93 16.41 -18.83
N VAL A 805 26.23 16.69 -18.69
CA VAL A 805 27.20 15.74 -18.14
C VAL A 805 26.84 15.37 -16.70
N ALA A 806 26.44 16.36 -15.89
CA ALA A 806 26.01 16.16 -14.51
C ALA A 806 24.75 15.29 -14.42
N VAL A 807 23.74 15.51 -15.27
CA VAL A 807 22.52 14.66 -15.33
C VAL A 807 22.86 13.21 -15.62
N ILE A 808 23.69 12.97 -16.64
CA ILE A 808 24.06 11.60 -17.06
C ILE A 808 24.82 10.90 -15.93
N ALA A 809 25.85 11.54 -15.37
CA ALA A 809 26.68 10.95 -14.32
C ALA A 809 25.87 10.66 -13.05
N GLY A 810 24.95 11.56 -12.68
CA GLY A 810 24.10 11.39 -11.50
C GLY A 810 23.15 10.19 -11.63
N ASN A 811 22.52 10.02 -12.79
CA ASN A 811 21.64 8.88 -13.04
C ASN A 811 22.42 7.55 -13.08
N ILE A 812 23.65 7.55 -13.63
CA ILE A 812 24.53 6.37 -13.61
C ILE A 812 24.87 5.98 -12.16
N LEU A 813 25.25 6.94 -11.31
CA LEU A 813 25.52 6.67 -9.89
C LEU A 813 24.27 6.14 -9.18
N GLY A 814 23.12 6.79 -9.37
CA GLY A 814 21.86 6.36 -8.76
C GLY A 814 21.50 4.92 -9.13
N HIS A 815 21.66 4.55 -10.41
CA HIS A 815 21.44 3.19 -10.87
C HIS A 815 22.45 2.19 -10.27
N TRP A 816 23.71 2.58 -10.12
CA TRP A 816 24.75 1.76 -9.49
C TRP A 816 24.45 1.49 -8.02
N LEU A 817 24.07 2.54 -7.26
CA LEU A 817 23.77 2.45 -5.84
C LEU A 817 22.55 1.55 -5.57
N ASP A 818 21.55 1.54 -6.46
CA ASP A 818 20.34 0.71 -6.32
C ASP A 818 20.45 -0.71 -6.89
N ARG A 819 21.64 -1.13 -7.35
CA ARG A 819 21.81 -2.45 -7.99
C ARG A 819 21.77 -3.59 -6.98
N THR A 820 20.57 -4.13 -6.72
CA THR A 820 20.31 -5.19 -5.73
C THR A 820 21.09 -6.50 -5.93
N LYS A 821 21.57 -6.78 -7.15
CA LYS A 821 22.40 -7.98 -7.44
C LYS A 821 23.78 -7.94 -6.78
N ILE A 822 24.25 -6.76 -6.35
CA ILE A 822 25.58 -6.54 -5.77
C ILE A 822 25.40 -6.12 -4.30
N ALA A 823 26.21 -6.66 -3.39
CA ALA A 823 26.12 -6.31 -1.97
C ALA A 823 26.34 -4.80 -1.71
N LEU A 824 25.63 -4.23 -0.73
CA LEU A 824 25.72 -2.81 -0.36
C LEU A 824 27.17 -2.36 -0.09
N LYS A 825 27.93 -3.18 0.66
CA LYS A 825 29.35 -2.93 0.96
C LYS A 825 30.20 -2.72 -0.29
N THR A 826 29.96 -3.48 -1.35
CA THR A 826 30.74 -3.41 -2.59
C THR A 826 30.35 -2.18 -3.39
N ARG A 827 29.04 -1.90 -3.49
CA ARG A 827 28.51 -0.73 -4.22
C ARG A 827 28.98 0.58 -3.60
N ALA A 828 28.82 0.72 -2.29
CA ALA A 828 29.17 1.92 -1.54
C ALA A 828 30.68 2.22 -1.58
N ARG A 829 31.52 1.21 -1.28
CA ARG A 829 32.98 1.37 -1.28
C ARG A 829 33.54 1.58 -2.69
N GLY A 830 33.00 0.89 -3.69
CA GLY A 830 33.36 1.09 -5.09
C GLY A 830 33.05 2.51 -5.55
N ALA A 831 31.84 3.00 -5.28
CA ALA A 831 31.44 4.37 -5.61
C ALA A 831 32.35 5.40 -4.93
N PHE A 832 32.65 5.23 -3.64
CA PHE A 832 33.55 6.12 -2.90
C PHE A 832 34.95 6.21 -3.52
N TRP A 833 35.62 5.08 -3.76
CA TRP A 833 36.98 5.09 -4.30
C TRP A 833 37.05 5.59 -5.74
N THR A 834 36.09 5.22 -6.59
CA THR A 834 36.00 5.76 -7.95
C THR A 834 35.86 7.28 -7.92
N LEU A 835 35.00 7.80 -7.05
CA LEU A 835 34.77 9.24 -6.91
C LEU A 835 36.03 9.98 -6.44
N ILE A 836 36.66 9.51 -5.37
CA ILE A 836 37.83 10.16 -4.77
C ILE A 836 39.02 10.17 -5.74
N VAL A 837 39.31 9.05 -6.40
CA VAL A 837 40.44 8.95 -7.34
C VAL A 837 40.25 9.89 -8.54
N LEU A 838 39.06 9.91 -9.11
CA LEU A 838 38.76 10.80 -10.24
C LEU A 838 38.84 12.28 -9.84
N GLN A 839 38.26 12.65 -8.69
CA GLN A 839 38.35 14.02 -8.17
C GLN A 839 39.79 14.45 -7.92
N GLY A 840 40.62 13.59 -7.32
CA GLY A 840 42.03 13.89 -7.10
C GLY A 840 42.79 14.17 -8.40
N ALA A 841 42.53 13.37 -9.45
CA ALA A 841 43.11 13.58 -10.77
C ALA A 841 42.67 14.92 -11.39
N TRP A 842 41.39 15.28 -11.27
CA TRP A 842 40.86 16.54 -11.80
C TRP A 842 41.37 17.76 -11.03
N TRP A 843 41.49 17.68 -9.71
CA TRP A 843 42.06 18.76 -8.90
C TRP A 843 43.55 18.98 -9.17
N LEU A 844 44.31 17.90 -9.36
CA LEU A 844 45.70 17.98 -9.80
C LEU A 844 45.81 18.65 -11.16
N TRP A 845 44.98 18.26 -12.12
CA TRP A 845 44.94 18.89 -13.44
C TRP A 845 44.58 20.38 -13.35
N ALA A 846 43.54 20.73 -12.61
CA ALA A 846 43.13 22.11 -12.39
C ALA A 846 44.25 22.94 -11.74
N THR A 847 44.94 22.39 -10.75
CA THR A 847 46.09 23.00 -10.07
C THR A 847 47.19 23.37 -11.05
N VAL A 848 47.57 22.43 -11.94
CA VAL A 848 48.58 22.68 -12.99
C VAL A 848 48.13 23.81 -13.93
N LEU A 849 46.86 23.80 -14.35
CA LEU A 849 46.32 24.80 -15.26
C LEU A 849 46.28 26.20 -14.63
N VAL A 850 45.69 26.36 -13.45
CA VAL A 850 45.59 27.70 -12.82
C VAL A 850 46.97 28.26 -12.45
N THR A 851 47.93 27.41 -12.08
CA THR A 851 49.32 27.83 -11.85
C THR A 851 49.93 28.41 -13.13
N ARG A 852 49.66 27.79 -14.27
CA ARG A 852 50.12 28.26 -15.58
C ARG A 852 49.39 29.56 -15.97
N PHE A 853 48.07 29.57 -15.90
CA PHE A 853 47.24 30.72 -16.31
C PHE A 853 47.52 31.96 -15.48
N HIS A 854 47.80 31.81 -14.18
CA HIS A 854 48.20 32.94 -13.34
C HIS A 854 49.51 33.60 -13.78
N ARG A 855 50.43 32.82 -14.38
CA ARG A 855 51.69 33.32 -14.96
C ARG A 855 51.51 33.91 -16.35
N THR A 856 50.75 33.24 -17.22
CA THR A 856 50.62 33.62 -18.64
C THR A 856 49.51 34.65 -18.90
N ARG A 857 48.52 34.72 -18.00
CA ARG A 857 47.32 35.58 -18.10
C ARG A 857 46.52 35.35 -19.40
N ASP A 858 46.50 34.09 -19.86
CA ASP A 858 45.77 33.67 -21.06
C ASP A 858 44.25 33.69 -20.81
N SER A 859 43.47 34.13 -21.79
CA SER A 859 42.02 33.96 -21.85
C SER A 859 41.66 33.09 -23.05
N PHE A 860 40.84 32.07 -22.84
CA PHE A 860 40.49 31.07 -23.86
C PHE A 860 39.11 31.33 -24.46
N ASP A 861 39.07 31.39 -25.77
CA ASP A 861 37.86 31.26 -26.57
C ASP A 861 37.77 29.86 -27.18
N TRP A 862 36.59 29.43 -27.67
CA TRP A 862 36.42 28.09 -28.24
C TRP A 862 37.26 27.84 -29.51
N THR A 863 37.81 28.88 -30.14
CA THR A 863 38.73 28.79 -31.27
C THR A 863 40.20 28.87 -30.84
N SER A 864 40.47 29.15 -29.56
CA SER A 864 41.83 29.29 -29.04
C SER A 864 42.56 27.94 -29.03
N PRO A 865 43.84 27.89 -29.47
CA PRO A 865 44.68 26.71 -29.27
C PRO A 865 44.77 26.36 -27.77
N GLY A 866 44.45 25.11 -27.41
CA GLY A 866 44.44 24.67 -26.01
C GLY A 866 43.12 24.85 -25.26
N PHE A 867 42.07 25.40 -25.91
CA PHE A 867 40.72 25.48 -25.32
C PHE A 867 40.24 24.13 -24.78
N GLY A 868 40.38 23.05 -25.57
CA GLY A 868 39.88 21.73 -25.18
C GLY A 868 40.45 21.22 -23.85
N SER A 869 41.76 21.40 -23.61
CA SER A 869 42.39 20.95 -22.37
C SER A 869 42.04 21.85 -21.17
N ALA A 870 41.87 23.15 -21.39
CA ALA A 870 41.43 24.08 -20.35
C ALA A 870 39.95 23.87 -20.00
N PHE A 871 39.10 23.59 -20.99
CA PHE A 871 37.66 23.51 -20.84
C PHE A 871 37.18 22.15 -20.31
N ALA A 872 37.85 21.07 -20.70
CA ALA A 872 37.49 19.72 -20.23
C ALA A 872 37.58 19.58 -18.70
N VAL A 873 38.59 20.20 -18.07
CA VAL A 873 38.72 20.13 -16.60
C VAL A 873 37.51 20.74 -15.90
N PHE A 874 36.92 21.82 -16.45
CA PHE A 874 35.73 22.43 -15.89
C PHE A 874 34.54 21.46 -15.92
N LEU A 875 34.29 20.80 -17.05
CA LEU A 875 33.21 19.82 -17.17
C LEU A 875 33.38 18.66 -16.19
N PHE A 876 34.61 18.18 -16.01
CA PHE A 876 34.91 17.10 -15.07
C PHE A 876 34.80 17.54 -13.60
N LEU A 877 35.18 18.76 -13.25
CA LEU A 877 34.96 19.30 -11.91
C LEU A 877 33.47 19.41 -11.59
N THR A 878 32.63 19.87 -12.53
CA THR A 878 31.17 19.91 -12.33
C THR A 878 30.56 18.51 -12.23
N LEU A 879 31.04 17.56 -13.04
CA LEU A 879 30.67 16.15 -12.92
C LEU A 879 31.01 15.63 -11.51
N GLY A 880 32.22 15.91 -11.04
CA GLY A 880 32.71 15.52 -9.72
C GLY A 880 31.87 16.07 -8.58
N PHE A 881 31.50 17.35 -8.65
CA PHE A 881 30.56 17.98 -7.72
C PHE A 881 29.24 17.22 -7.69
N GLN A 882 28.64 16.97 -8.85
CA GLN A 882 27.32 16.36 -8.93
C GLN A 882 27.26 14.94 -8.36
N VAL A 883 28.23 14.10 -8.72
CA VAL A 883 28.29 12.70 -8.25
C VAL A 883 28.55 12.66 -6.73
N ASN A 884 29.36 13.58 -6.22
CA ASN A 884 29.63 13.70 -4.78
C ASN A 884 28.41 14.16 -4.01
N TYR A 885 27.75 15.18 -4.55
CA TYR A 885 26.51 15.71 -4.01
C TYR A 885 25.47 14.60 -3.83
N LEU A 886 25.22 13.77 -4.86
CA LEU A 886 24.34 12.59 -4.76
C LEU A 886 24.83 11.54 -3.75
N PHE A 887 26.14 11.32 -3.69
CA PHE A 887 26.71 10.34 -2.77
C PHE A 887 26.54 10.77 -1.29
N LEU A 888 26.49 12.07 -1.00
CA LEU A 888 26.20 12.57 0.34
C LEU A 888 24.78 12.21 0.82
N TYR A 889 23.76 12.27 -0.06
CA TYR A 889 22.41 11.80 0.26
C TYR A 889 22.41 10.31 0.61
N PHE A 890 23.17 9.51 -0.14
CA PHE A 890 23.35 8.10 0.17
C PHE A 890 24.03 7.88 1.53
N ILE A 891 25.04 8.67 1.88
CA ILE A 891 25.72 8.59 3.18
C ILE A 891 24.73 8.89 4.32
N ILE A 892 24.03 10.02 4.29
CA ILE A 892 23.15 10.42 5.40
C ILE A 892 22.00 9.44 5.60
N HIS A 893 21.50 8.86 4.51
CA HIS A 893 20.49 7.81 4.59
C HIS A 893 21.01 6.56 5.31
N ASN A 894 22.23 6.12 5.01
CA ASN A 894 22.83 4.97 5.68
C ASN A 894 23.25 5.27 7.13
N LEU A 895 23.23 6.54 7.55
CA LEU A 895 23.44 6.95 8.94
C LEU A 895 22.12 6.99 9.74
N SER A 896 21.01 7.35 9.09
CA SER A 896 19.69 7.42 9.73
C SER A 896 19.16 6.04 10.15
N ARG A 897 18.62 5.95 11.36
CA ARG A 897 18.05 4.71 11.92
C ARG A 897 16.54 4.62 11.77
N ASP A 898 15.88 5.78 11.78
CA ASP A 898 14.43 5.93 11.64
C ASP A 898 14.08 7.13 10.73
N GLU A 899 12.79 7.26 10.39
CA GLU A 899 12.31 8.30 9.46
C GLU A 899 12.41 9.73 10.04
N ALA A 900 12.42 9.89 11.37
CA ALA A 900 12.61 11.20 12.00
C ALA A 900 14.08 11.63 11.93
N GLU A 901 15.03 10.70 12.13
CA GLU A 901 16.45 10.94 11.91
C GLU A 901 16.76 11.30 10.46
N VAL A 902 16.01 10.81 9.47
CA VAL A 902 16.16 11.25 8.07
C VAL A 902 15.96 12.77 7.96
N ILE A 903 14.92 13.33 8.60
CA ILE A 903 14.64 14.77 8.59
C ILE A 903 15.81 15.53 9.26
N ARG A 904 16.30 15.04 10.41
CA ARG A 904 17.38 15.69 11.15
C ARG A 904 18.70 15.65 10.39
N TYR A 905 19.07 14.50 9.81
CA TYR A 905 20.28 14.38 9.00
C TYR A 905 20.19 15.19 7.70
N ALA A 906 19.01 15.28 7.08
CA ALA A 906 18.77 16.17 5.94
C ALA A 906 19.03 17.65 6.32
N ALA A 907 18.50 18.10 7.47
CA ALA A 907 18.73 19.44 7.99
C ALA A 907 20.23 19.70 8.26
N LEU A 908 20.93 18.76 8.90
CA LEU A 908 22.35 18.88 9.20
C LEU A 908 23.21 18.88 7.93
N LEU A 909 22.91 18.01 6.96
CA LEU A 909 23.62 17.98 5.68
C LEU A 909 23.50 19.34 4.98
N ARG A 910 22.27 19.79 4.74
CA ARG A 910 22.01 21.05 4.00
C ARG A 910 22.54 22.28 4.74
N GLY A 911 22.44 22.31 6.07
CA GLY A 911 23.04 23.36 6.89
C GLY A 911 24.57 23.38 6.81
N THR A 912 25.21 22.22 6.89
CA THR A 912 26.68 22.10 6.78
C THR A 912 27.17 22.47 5.39
N GLU A 913 26.46 22.03 4.34
CA GLU A 913 26.76 22.41 2.96
C GLU A 913 26.69 23.92 2.78
N SER A 914 25.62 24.55 3.29
CA SER A 914 25.43 26.00 3.22
C SER A 914 26.57 26.76 3.91
N ALA A 915 27.04 26.29 5.07
CA ALA A 915 28.16 26.92 5.78
C ALA A 915 29.45 26.93 4.93
N TRP A 916 29.76 25.79 4.28
CA TRP A 916 30.92 25.69 3.39
C TRP A 916 30.76 26.50 2.10
N GLN A 917 29.55 26.57 1.53
CA GLN A 917 29.27 27.40 0.36
C GLN A 917 29.42 28.89 0.69
N ALA A 918 28.93 29.35 1.86
CA ALA A 918 29.12 30.72 2.32
C ALA A 918 30.62 31.09 2.41
N LEU A 919 31.43 30.20 2.99
CA LEU A 919 32.89 30.38 3.05
C LEU A 919 33.52 30.40 1.64
N SER A 920 33.11 29.49 0.76
CA SER A 920 33.64 29.38 -0.59
C SER A 920 33.37 30.63 -1.43
N TYR A 921 32.11 31.08 -1.50
CA TYR A 921 31.75 32.32 -2.22
C TYR A 921 32.37 33.57 -1.58
N GLY A 922 32.48 33.61 -0.25
CA GLY A 922 33.14 34.69 0.48
C GLY A 922 34.62 34.79 0.16
N LEU A 923 35.38 33.71 0.28
CA LEU A 923 36.83 33.69 0.00
C LEU A 923 37.13 33.91 -1.47
N THR A 924 36.34 33.34 -2.37
CA THR A 924 36.53 33.47 -3.82
C THR A 924 36.26 34.90 -4.34
N SER A 925 35.66 35.77 -3.52
CA SER A 925 35.58 37.20 -3.82
C SER A 925 36.93 37.94 -3.74
N LEU A 926 37.94 37.35 -3.09
CA LEU A 926 39.31 37.85 -3.02
C LEU A 926 40.07 37.48 -4.30
N THR A 927 40.76 38.45 -4.91
CA THR A 927 41.40 38.30 -6.23
C THR A 927 42.36 37.11 -6.31
N VAL A 928 43.28 36.98 -5.35
CA VAL A 928 44.27 35.88 -5.31
C VAL A 928 43.59 34.52 -5.12
N PHE A 929 42.50 34.50 -4.34
CA PHE A 929 41.77 33.27 -4.07
C PHE A 929 40.96 32.84 -5.30
N GLY A 930 40.34 33.79 -6.01
CA GLY A 930 39.65 33.52 -7.27
C GLY A 930 40.57 33.03 -8.37
N GLU A 931 41.79 33.57 -8.48
CA GLU A 931 42.73 33.21 -9.54
C GLU A 931 43.39 31.83 -9.34
N VAL A 932 43.83 31.51 -8.12
CA VAL A 932 44.57 30.27 -7.81
C VAL A 932 44.22 29.64 -6.46
N GLY A 933 43.98 30.46 -5.43
CA GLY A 933 43.85 29.97 -4.05
C GLY A 933 42.68 29.00 -3.83
N GLY A 934 41.56 29.20 -4.51
CA GLY A 934 40.38 28.34 -4.40
C GLY A 934 40.64 26.91 -4.87
N VAL A 935 41.36 26.74 -5.97
CA VAL A 935 41.74 25.41 -6.50
C VAL A 935 42.69 24.71 -5.54
N TYR A 936 43.70 25.42 -5.02
CA TYR A 936 44.66 24.83 -4.07
C TYR A 936 44.00 24.44 -2.75
N MET A 937 43.13 25.30 -2.23
CA MET A 937 42.38 25.02 -1.00
C MET A 937 41.48 23.81 -1.18
N ASN A 938 40.69 23.72 -2.26
CA ASN A 938 39.80 22.58 -2.47
C ASN A 938 40.57 21.28 -2.68
N PHE A 939 41.75 21.32 -3.31
CA PHE A 939 42.61 20.15 -3.45
C PHE A 939 43.15 19.68 -2.09
N GLY A 940 43.56 20.60 -1.22
CA GLY A 940 43.95 20.31 0.16
C GLY A 940 42.79 19.74 0.99
N LEU A 941 41.61 20.37 0.90
CA LEU A 941 40.39 19.90 1.58
C LEU A 941 39.99 18.50 1.13
N TRP A 942 40.04 18.21 -0.18
CA TRP A 942 39.83 16.87 -0.72
C TRP A 942 40.76 15.86 -0.06
N ALA A 943 42.07 16.13 0.00
CA ALA A 943 43.06 15.21 0.54
C ALA A 943 42.82 14.90 2.03
N VAL A 944 42.52 15.92 2.84
CA VAL A 944 42.26 15.77 4.28
C VAL A 944 40.93 15.06 4.55
N ALA A 945 39.92 15.24 3.69
CA ALA A 945 38.60 14.65 3.88
C ALA A 945 38.52 13.14 3.61
N VAL A 946 39.45 12.57 2.81
CA VAL A 946 39.37 11.15 2.37
C VAL A 946 39.36 10.18 3.55
N PHE A 947 40.32 10.30 4.47
CA PHE A 947 40.48 9.32 5.54
C PHE A 947 39.33 9.35 6.55
N PRO A 948 38.90 10.52 7.09
CA PRO A 948 37.71 10.60 7.93
C PRO A 948 36.44 10.04 7.28
N ALA A 949 36.18 10.38 6.01
CA ALA A 949 35.01 9.88 5.29
C ALA A 949 35.04 8.36 5.10
N TRP A 950 36.22 7.80 4.79
CA TRP A 950 36.40 6.36 4.66
C TRP A 950 36.09 5.61 5.96
N LEU A 951 36.41 6.18 7.12
CA LEU A 951 36.08 5.58 8.42
C LEU A 951 34.57 5.40 8.62
N VAL A 952 33.74 6.19 7.95
CA VAL A 952 32.28 6.04 7.97
C VAL A 952 31.83 5.04 6.90
N VAL A 953 32.17 5.30 5.63
CA VAL A 953 31.71 4.51 4.48
C VAL A 953 32.11 3.03 4.57
N LYS A 954 33.26 2.70 5.18
CA LYS A 954 33.70 1.31 5.32
C LYS A 954 32.73 0.43 6.12
N HIS A 955 31.91 1.01 7.00
CA HIS A 955 30.98 0.25 7.84
C HIS A 955 29.64 -0.04 7.14
N PHE A 956 29.34 0.63 6.03
CA PHE A 956 28.11 0.39 5.29
C PHE A 956 28.07 -1.06 4.77
N GLY A 957 27.01 -1.79 5.17
CA GLY A 957 26.82 -3.20 4.86
C GLY A 957 27.77 -4.18 5.57
N ALA A 958 28.36 -3.81 6.71
CA ALA A 958 29.29 -4.65 7.48
C ALA A 958 28.74 -5.23 8.81
N GLN A 959 27.64 -4.72 9.37
CA GLN A 959 27.05 -5.19 10.64
C GLN A 959 25.85 -6.12 10.44
N LYS A 960 25.74 -7.10 11.35
CA LYS A 960 24.60 -8.03 11.51
C LYS A 960 23.43 -7.44 12.30
N ASP A 961 23.58 -6.24 12.86
CA ASP A 961 22.49 -5.46 13.46
C ASP A 961 21.92 -4.54 12.37
N GLN A 962 20.87 -5.04 11.74
CA GLN A 962 20.16 -4.37 10.66
C GLN A 962 19.46 -3.11 11.20
N THR A 963 19.71 -1.97 10.56
CA THR A 963 18.84 -0.78 10.64
C THR A 963 17.41 -1.18 10.27
N ALA A 964 16.42 -0.74 11.06
CA ALA A 964 15.01 -1.05 10.87
C ALA A 964 14.45 -0.64 9.49
N LEU A 965 15.18 0.21 8.75
CA LEU A 965 14.82 0.69 7.41
C LEU A 965 15.28 -0.19 6.24
N ASP A 966 16.20 -1.14 6.47
CA ASP A 966 16.84 -1.98 5.42
C ASP A 966 16.61 -3.50 5.60
N GLN A 967 15.87 -3.93 6.63
CA GLN A 967 15.33 -5.28 6.66
C GLN A 967 14.21 -5.40 5.61
N ASP A 968 14.59 -5.79 4.40
CA ASP A 968 13.84 -6.66 3.49
C ASP A 968 14.58 -6.71 2.14
N THR A 969 15.62 -7.56 2.07
CA THR A 969 16.19 -7.97 0.78
C THR A 969 15.38 -9.15 0.26
N PRO A 970 15.01 -9.20 -1.04
CA PRO A 970 14.30 -10.35 -1.60
C PRO A 970 15.15 -11.61 -1.43
N ILE A 971 14.54 -12.67 -0.91
CA ILE A 971 15.14 -13.99 -0.72
C ILE A 971 15.79 -14.41 -2.05
N ARG A 972 17.12 -14.37 -2.09
CA ARG A 972 17.90 -14.85 -3.22
C ARG A 972 17.90 -16.36 -3.14
N GLN A 973 17.28 -16.99 -4.13
CA GLN A 973 17.35 -18.41 -4.41
C GLN A 973 18.82 -18.85 -4.55
N ASP A 974 19.39 -19.46 -3.51
CA ASP A 974 20.50 -20.40 -3.68
C ASP A 974 19.89 -21.79 -3.91
N ARG A 975 19.56 -22.05 -5.18
CA ARG A 975 19.53 -23.41 -5.73
C ARG A 975 20.99 -23.90 -5.77
N ASN A 976 21.39 -24.74 -4.81
CA ASN A 976 22.42 -25.79 -4.90
C ASN A 976 23.16 -26.01 -3.56
N SER A 977 22.51 -26.60 -2.56
CA SER A 977 23.22 -27.20 -1.41
C SER A 977 22.34 -28.16 -0.56
N TYR A 978 21.46 -28.95 -1.19
CA TYR A 978 20.80 -30.08 -0.53
C TYR A 978 20.91 -31.36 -1.37
N GLN A 979 22.16 -31.73 -1.71
CA GLN A 979 22.52 -33.08 -2.16
C GLN A 979 23.95 -33.41 -1.70
N SER A 980 24.16 -33.53 -0.39
CA SER A 980 25.17 -34.44 0.18
C SER A 980 25.10 -34.38 1.71
N ASN A 981 24.35 -35.30 2.33
CA ASN A 981 24.72 -35.97 3.58
C ASN A 981 23.53 -36.73 4.15
N THR A 982 23.28 -37.90 3.58
CA THR A 982 22.70 -39.05 4.29
C THR A 982 23.33 -40.33 3.72
N LYS A 983 24.55 -40.59 4.18
CA LYS A 983 25.07 -41.93 4.43
C LYS A 983 25.50 -41.92 5.89
N THR A 984 24.65 -42.35 6.81
CA THR A 984 24.76 -43.55 7.65
C THR A 984 23.52 -43.58 8.53
#